data_AF-A0A2H3FSE9-F1
#
_entry.id   AF-A0A2H3FSE9-F1
#
_cell.length_a   1.000
_cell.length_b   1.000
_cell.length_c   1.000
_cell.angle_alpha   90.00
_cell.angle_beta   90.00
_cell.angle_gamma   90.00
#
_symmetry.space_group_name_H-M   'P 1'
#
loop_
_entity.id
_entity.type
_entity.pdbx_description
1 polymer ?
#
loop_
_entity_poly.entity_id
_entity_poly.type
_entity_poly.pdbx_seq_one_letter_code
_entity_poly.pdbx_strand_id
1 'polypeptide(L)'
;MSTIQSQSSPATLLWDHQNLIPLQKNLGEEDLVLLLTPAVVPLDQSPTNASDPFEPLGKALARTHPWIRHVPYSKERGITGIHVAFIKRARVVIFVLTGFSTEEGLFQLELAEVAREVCEERPLVLVACCEVSEKGARVYGFPTLIQCPGYFVADLQAVAVLLTSERPTTEATPKTRNSPPPPTWPLLKWDYDRDLPETHALWEACLPSKFYLNRSTLGSRLQRDGYAMHYLVREPHKGEAIGFCATFTTFTDSSGDRLIGSIAAIIVHKDFRGQGVGRFLHDEVASKLKKIRGVGIIQLGSTFPRLLYGLPVPETDMEWFEKRGWNMKESTPGNGRRMLDWLLRFADHPVPDLASAGLTFRPCQTADYQKVVGMANKESQKRYRFGWYDQYAKTMDTCYVNDIVVGLEGENLVAAAITYFPNNGSPCGADIPWPASIGQGIGGVSCICIKDEDPDMVNRRDSVATRLLLACRQTLSRRGLALPCPFRPESLPLELFYHPSVMCYFDQTCWACGYWRWGHFRQQCNKEYRMGETCGLKLVYETRTERDVCKLCHDTEKKQRRYDKMYCDVQRWQREGNRNATIERTCAEMQEVLGQIYRMREEHDHRLQSLDQVGLEYDFLLLFIRTGIVCDEEDYMSD
;
A
#
# COMPACT_ATOMS: atom_id res chain seq x y z
N MET A 1 -58.94 15.92 -17.17
CA MET A 1 -57.53 16.31 -17.44
C MET A 1 -56.65 15.40 -16.60
N SER A 2 -56.14 14.34 -17.21
CA SER A 2 -55.37 13.30 -16.53
C SER A 2 -53.89 13.64 -16.60
N THR A 3 -53.28 13.81 -15.44
CA THR A 3 -51.83 13.99 -15.25
C THR A 3 -51.12 12.68 -15.58
N ILE A 4 -50.29 12.72 -16.63
CA ILE A 4 -49.34 11.65 -16.98
C ILE A 4 -48.25 11.65 -15.91
N GLN A 5 -48.34 10.74 -14.95
CA GLN A 5 -47.22 10.38 -14.08
C GLN A 5 -46.20 9.60 -14.92
N SER A 6 -45.00 10.16 -15.09
CA SER A 6 -43.86 9.40 -15.63
C SER A 6 -43.48 8.33 -14.61
N GLN A 7 -43.80 7.07 -14.87
CA GLN A 7 -43.33 5.95 -14.07
C GLN A 7 -41.80 5.87 -14.18
N SER A 8 -41.09 6.27 -13.13
CA SER A 8 -39.66 6.01 -12.99
C SER A 8 -39.43 4.51 -12.87
N SER A 9 -38.55 3.94 -13.69
CA SER A 9 -38.10 2.54 -13.55
C SER A 9 -37.63 2.27 -12.12
N PRO A 10 -38.05 1.18 -11.47
CA PRO A 10 -37.72 0.94 -10.06
C PRO A 10 -36.24 0.61 -9.84
N ALA A 11 -35.53 0.07 -10.83
CA ALA A 11 -34.07 -0.10 -10.76
C ALA A 11 -33.34 1.06 -11.46
N THR A 12 -32.20 1.47 -10.90
CA THR A 12 -31.32 2.54 -11.42
C THR A 12 -29.88 2.05 -11.48
N LEU A 13 -29.24 2.18 -12.64
CA LEU A 13 -27.79 2.01 -12.78
C LEU A 13 -27.09 3.28 -12.27
N LEU A 14 -26.35 3.19 -11.16
CA LEU A 14 -25.60 4.32 -10.61
C LEU A 14 -24.35 4.60 -11.45
N TRP A 15 -23.56 3.55 -11.73
CA TRP A 15 -22.42 3.62 -12.65
C TRP A 15 -22.03 2.24 -13.16
N ASP A 16 -21.33 2.24 -14.29
CA ASP A 16 -20.72 1.05 -14.89
C ASP A 16 -19.35 1.42 -15.46
N HIS A 17 -18.32 1.40 -14.60
CA HIS A 17 -16.96 1.74 -15.01
C HIS A 17 -16.29 0.60 -15.80
N GLN A 18 -16.89 -0.59 -15.83
CA GLN A 18 -16.40 -1.76 -16.56
C GLN A 18 -16.95 -1.81 -17.99
N ASN A 19 -17.93 -0.95 -18.34
CA ASN A 19 -18.70 -1.03 -19.60
C ASN A 19 -19.29 -2.44 -19.81
N LEU A 20 -19.74 -3.05 -18.73
CA LEU A 20 -20.21 -4.43 -18.69
C LEU A 20 -21.65 -4.56 -19.19
N ILE A 21 -22.46 -3.50 -19.03
CA ILE A 21 -23.89 -3.50 -19.33
C ILE A 21 -24.15 -2.96 -20.75
N PRO A 22 -24.96 -3.64 -21.58
CA PRO A 22 -25.66 -4.89 -21.30
C PRO A 22 -24.73 -6.11 -21.34
N LEU A 23 -25.00 -7.08 -20.46
CA LEU A 23 -24.14 -8.25 -20.20
C LEU A 23 -23.79 -9.02 -21.49
N GLN A 24 -24.70 -9.08 -22.46
CA GLN A 24 -24.56 -9.80 -23.71
C GLN A 24 -23.38 -9.33 -24.55
N LYS A 25 -22.90 -8.09 -24.37
CA LYS A 25 -21.72 -7.59 -25.08
C LYS A 25 -20.42 -8.26 -24.64
N ASN A 26 -20.42 -8.86 -23.45
CA ASN A 26 -19.23 -9.35 -22.77
C ASN A 26 -19.30 -10.85 -22.43
N LEU A 27 -20.39 -11.52 -22.83
CA LEU A 27 -20.65 -12.95 -22.59
C LEU A 27 -20.72 -13.71 -23.92
N GLY A 28 -19.97 -14.80 -24.03
CA GLY A 28 -20.19 -15.85 -25.02
C GLY A 28 -21.38 -16.75 -24.67
N GLU A 29 -21.82 -17.57 -25.62
CA GLU A 29 -23.03 -18.41 -25.47
C GLU A 29 -22.96 -19.42 -24.32
N GLU A 30 -21.75 -19.86 -23.92
CA GLU A 30 -21.50 -20.82 -22.85
C GLU A 30 -20.89 -20.21 -21.58
N ASP A 31 -20.73 -18.89 -21.54
CA ASP A 31 -20.08 -18.21 -20.41
C ASP A 31 -20.97 -18.25 -19.17
N LEU A 32 -20.45 -18.74 -18.04
CA LEU A 32 -21.22 -18.82 -16.80
C LEU A 32 -21.35 -17.44 -16.13
N VAL A 33 -22.58 -17.01 -15.80
CA VAL A 33 -22.83 -15.87 -14.91
C VAL A 33 -23.19 -16.39 -13.53
N LEU A 34 -22.44 -15.97 -12.51
CA LEU A 34 -22.69 -16.34 -11.13
C LEU A 34 -23.50 -15.25 -10.43
N LEU A 35 -24.67 -15.62 -9.90
CA LEU A 35 -25.53 -14.77 -9.08
C LEU A 35 -25.37 -15.18 -7.61
N LEU A 36 -24.71 -14.34 -6.83
CA LEU A 36 -24.53 -14.49 -5.38
C LEU A 36 -25.57 -13.64 -4.63
N THR A 37 -26.45 -14.28 -3.86
CA THR A 37 -27.55 -13.59 -3.17
C THR A 37 -27.60 -13.91 -1.68
N PRO A 38 -28.03 -12.97 -0.82
CA PRO A 38 -28.09 -13.23 0.61
C PRO A 38 -29.29 -14.12 0.94
N ALA A 39 -29.10 -15.06 1.87
CA ALA A 39 -30.19 -15.85 2.44
C ALA A 39 -30.97 -14.98 3.44
N VAL A 40 -32.04 -14.35 2.97
CA VAL A 40 -32.88 -13.41 3.74
C VAL A 40 -34.34 -13.86 3.78
N VAL A 41 -35.10 -13.29 4.72
CA VAL A 41 -36.54 -13.49 4.79
C VAL A 41 -37.24 -12.70 3.67
N PRO A 42 -38.19 -13.31 2.94
CA PRO A 42 -39.01 -12.60 1.96
C PRO A 42 -39.77 -11.41 2.56
N LEU A 43 -39.88 -10.29 1.81
CA LEU A 43 -40.64 -9.11 2.26
C LEU A 43 -42.16 -9.34 2.27
N ASP A 44 -42.64 -10.25 1.41
CA ASP A 44 -44.04 -10.65 1.37
C ASP A 44 -44.26 -11.81 2.34
N GLN A 45 -44.91 -11.53 3.47
CA GLN A 45 -45.17 -12.49 4.55
C GLN A 45 -46.38 -13.41 4.26
N SER A 46 -46.80 -13.54 3.00
CA SER A 46 -47.85 -14.49 2.65
C SER A 46 -47.42 -15.92 3.03
N PRO A 47 -48.25 -16.66 3.80
CA PRO A 47 -47.87 -17.92 4.46
C PRO A 47 -47.65 -19.11 3.49
N THR A 48 -47.60 -18.87 2.17
CA THR A 48 -47.50 -19.89 1.13
C THR A 48 -46.17 -19.89 0.35
N ASN A 49 -45.29 -18.91 0.55
CA ASN A 49 -44.05 -18.79 -0.23
C ASN A 49 -42.78 -19.01 0.60
N ALA A 50 -42.39 -20.28 0.78
CA ALA A 50 -41.06 -20.68 1.27
C ALA A 50 -39.98 -20.63 0.15
N SER A 51 -40.15 -19.75 -0.84
CA SER A 51 -39.29 -19.64 -2.02
C SER A 51 -38.17 -18.63 -1.77
N ASP A 52 -37.01 -18.85 -2.39
CA ASP A 52 -35.87 -17.94 -2.36
C ASP A 52 -36.30 -16.55 -2.92
N PRO A 53 -36.19 -15.46 -2.14
CA PRO A 53 -36.65 -14.14 -2.56
C PRO A 53 -35.95 -13.61 -3.82
N PHE A 54 -34.78 -14.14 -4.18
CA PHE A 54 -34.02 -13.74 -5.36
C PHE A 54 -34.19 -14.69 -6.55
N GLU A 55 -34.96 -15.78 -6.41
CA GLU A 55 -35.35 -16.66 -7.53
C GLU A 55 -35.92 -15.87 -8.74
N PRO A 56 -36.75 -14.81 -8.55
CA PRO A 56 -37.24 -14.00 -9.67
C PRO A 56 -36.14 -13.32 -10.48
N LEU A 57 -35.05 -12.87 -9.84
CA LEU A 57 -33.90 -12.25 -10.52
C LEU A 57 -33.18 -13.29 -11.38
N GLY A 58 -32.86 -14.45 -10.80
CA GLY A 58 -32.23 -15.55 -11.52
C GLY A 58 -33.05 -16.01 -12.72
N LYS A 59 -34.37 -16.20 -12.55
CA LYS A 59 -35.29 -16.54 -13.65
C LYS A 59 -35.36 -15.47 -14.73
N ALA A 60 -35.35 -14.19 -14.36
CA ALA A 60 -35.42 -13.10 -15.32
C ALA A 60 -34.13 -13.01 -16.16
N LEU A 61 -32.95 -13.15 -15.53
CA LEU A 61 -31.67 -13.20 -16.24
C LEU A 61 -31.56 -14.42 -17.16
N ALA A 62 -32.04 -15.58 -16.70
CA ALA A 62 -32.01 -16.84 -17.45
C ALA A 62 -32.85 -16.80 -18.76
N ARG A 63 -33.79 -15.87 -18.89
CA ARG A 63 -34.55 -15.65 -20.14
C ARG A 63 -33.68 -15.10 -21.26
N THR A 64 -32.62 -14.35 -20.92
CA THR A 64 -31.74 -13.72 -21.90
C THR A 64 -30.41 -14.43 -22.01
N HIS A 65 -29.93 -15.06 -20.93
CA HIS A 65 -28.69 -15.84 -20.93
C HIS A 65 -28.87 -17.13 -20.12
N PRO A 66 -28.86 -18.33 -20.72
CA PRO A 66 -29.28 -19.57 -20.04
C PRO A 66 -28.30 -20.04 -18.95
N TRP A 67 -27.03 -19.64 -19.00
CA TRP A 67 -25.99 -20.09 -18.06
C TRP A 67 -25.90 -19.21 -16.81
N ILE A 68 -27.02 -19.03 -16.11
CA ILE A 68 -27.05 -18.38 -14.78
C ILE A 68 -26.91 -19.44 -13.70
N ARG A 69 -25.91 -19.30 -12.83
CA ARG A 69 -25.79 -20.09 -11.61
C ARG A 69 -26.13 -19.23 -10.41
N HIS A 70 -27.21 -19.57 -9.72
CA HIS A 70 -27.64 -18.89 -8.49
C HIS A 70 -27.09 -19.66 -7.27
N VAL A 71 -26.35 -18.97 -6.40
CA VAL A 71 -25.76 -19.53 -5.18
C VAL A 71 -26.01 -18.57 -4.00
N PRO A 72 -26.76 -19.00 -2.96
CA PRO A 72 -27.00 -18.16 -1.79
C PRO A 72 -25.81 -18.15 -0.83
N TYR A 73 -25.57 -17.02 -0.18
CA TYR A 73 -24.62 -16.86 0.93
C TYR A 73 -25.36 -16.44 2.21
N SER A 74 -24.82 -16.75 3.39
CA SER A 74 -25.45 -16.42 4.68
C SER A 74 -24.46 -15.82 5.68
N LYS A 75 -24.97 -15.16 6.73
CA LYS A 75 -24.13 -14.55 7.78
C LYS A 75 -23.31 -15.58 8.54
N GLU A 76 -23.85 -16.76 8.78
CA GLU A 76 -23.21 -17.82 9.57
C GLU A 76 -22.06 -18.51 8.83
N ARG A 77 -22.11 -18.53 7.50
CA ARG A 77 -21.16 -19.29 6.67
C ARG A 77 -20.24 -18.42 5.81
N GLY A 78 -20.64 -17.18 5.53
CA GLY A 78 -19.88 -16.25 4.69
C GLY A 78 -19.55 -16.80 3.30
N ILE A 79 -18.48 -16.29 2.69
CA ILE A 79 -17.94 -16.78 1.42
C ILE A 79 -17.08 -18.04 1.66
N THR A 80 -17.71 -19.20 1.55
CA THR A 80 -17.05 -20.51 1.65
C THR A 80 -16.26 -20.89 0.39
N GLY A 81 -15.42 -21.94 0.49
CA GLY A 81 -14.68 -22.49 -0.66
C GLY A 81 -15.56 -22.98 -1.83
N ILE A 82 -16.83 -23.26 -1.59
CA ILE A 82 -17.79 -23.59 -2.66
C ILE A 82 -18.09 -22.34 -3.51
N HIS A 83 -18.30 -21.19 -2.87
CA HIS A 83 -18.49 -19.91 -3.57
C HIS A 83 -17.23 -19.57 -4.38
N VAL A 84 -16.05 -19.72 -3.78
CA VAL A 84 -14.76 -19.50 -4.46
C VAL A 84 -14.64 -20.36 -5.72
N ALA A 85 -15.02 -21.64 -5.65
CA ALA A 85 -14.99 -22.54 -6.80
C ALA A 85 -15.96 -22.11 -7.91
N PHE A 86 -17.13 -21.56 -7.57
CA PHE A 86 -18.05 -20.99 -8.56
C PHE A 86 -17.54 -19.67 -9.14
N ILE A 87 -17.00 -18.76 -8.32
CA ILE A 87 -16.43 -17.48 -8.77
C ILE A 87 -15.32 -17.72 -9.80
N LYS A 88 -14.40 -18.65 -9.52
CA LYS A 88 -13.29 -18.97 -10.42
C LYS A 88 -13.72 -19.51 -11.79
N ARG A 89 -14.92 -20.08 -11.88
CA ARG A 89 -15.51 -20.64 -13.11
C ARG A 89 -16.45 -19.67 -13.84
N ALA A 90 -16.85 -18.58 -13.19
CA ALA A 90 -17.76 -17.61 -13.77
C ALA A 90 -17.01 -16.61 -14.65
N ARG A 91 -17.66 -16.17 -15.74
CA ARG A 91 -17.22 -15.05 -16.57
C ARG A 91 -17.58 -13.71 -15.93
N VAL A 92 -18.77 -13.62 -15.34
CA VAL A 92 -19.28 -12.44 -14.64
C VAL A 92 -19.87 -12.88 -13.31
N VAL A 93 -19.61 -12.10 -12.25
CA VAL A 93 -20.22 -12.29 -10.94
C VAL A 93 -21.17 -11.13 -10.66
N ILE A 94 -22.38 -11.44 -10.21
CA ILE A 94 -23.38 -10.48 -9.73
C ILE A 94 -23.56 -10.77 -8.24
N PHE A 95 -23.17 -9.81 -7.41
CA PHE A 95 -23.34 -9.88 -5.97
C PHE A 95 -24.52 -9.01 -5.56
N VAL A 96 -25.48 -9.59 -4.86
CA VAL A 96 -26.67 -8.89 -4.36
C VAL A 96 -26.52 -8.65 -2.87
N LEU A 97 -26.96 -7.50 -2.39
CA LEU A 97 -27.12 -7.21 -0.96
C LEU A 97 -28.47 -6.53 -0.70
N THR A 98 -28.93 -6.56 0.54
CA THR A 98 -30.22 -5.97 0.99
C THR A 98 -30.07 -4.71 1.83
N GLY A 99 -28.84 -4.29 2.18
CA GLY A 99 -28.62 -3.09 2.98
C GLY A 99 -27.22 -2.51 2.84
N PHE A 100 -27.11 -1.18 2.93
CA PHE A 100 -25.82 -0.45 2.89
C PHE A 100 -25.44 0.21 4.23
N SER A 101 -26.38 0.31 5.17
CA SER A 101 -26.22 1.06 6.42
C SER A 101 -26.69 0.32 7.67
N THR A 102 -27.38 -0.80 7.50
CA THR A 102 -27.79 -1.68 8.61
C THR A 102 -26.62 -2.59 9.02
N GLU A 103 -26.60 -3.09 10.25
CA GLU A 103 -25.57 -4.05 10.70
C GLU A 103 -25.47 -5.26 9.76
N GLU A 104 -26.61 -5.78 9.32
CA GLU A 104 -26.67 -6.87 8.36
C GLU A 104 -26.19 -6.45 6.95
N GLY A 105 -26.49 -5.22 6.54
CA GLY A 105 -25.99 -4.66 5.29
C GLY A 105 -24.47 -4.45 5.27
N LEU A 106 -23.90 -3.95 6.36
CA LEU A 106 -22.45 -3.79 6.52
C LEU A 106 -21.75 -5.15 6.45
N PHE A 107 -22.31 -6.18 7.08
CA PHE A 107 -21.77 -7.53 6.96
C PHE A 107 -21.84 -8.07 5.52
N GLN A 108 -22.95 -7.83 4.80
CA GLN A 108 -23.05 -8.22 3.39
C GLN A 108 -22.06 -7.46 2.49
N LEU A 109 -21.75 -6.20 2.83
CA LEU A 109 -20.69 -5.42 2.17
C LEU A 109 -19.30 -6.03 2.41
N GLU A 110 -18.98 -6.45 3.63
CA GLU A 110 -17.72 -7.17 3.92
C GLU A 110 -17.61 -8.45 3.08
N LEU A 111 -18.70 -9.21 2.94
CA LEU A 111 -18.72 -10.39 2.06
C LEU A 111 -18.59 -10.04 0.58
N ALA A 112 -19.14 -8.91 0.14
CA ALA A 112 -18.98 -8.42 -1.23
C ALA A 112 -17.52 -8.03 -1.53
N GLU A 113 -16.80 -7.48 -0.55
CA GLU A 113 -15.36 -7.20 -0.65
C GLU A 113 -14.55 -8.49 -0.76
N VAL A 114 -14.85 -9.50 0.07
CA VAL A 114 -14.21 -10.83 -0.04
C VAL A 114 -14.49 -11.45 -1.42
N ALA A 115 -15.72 -11.36 -1.92
CA ALA A 115 -16.05 -11.85 -3.25
C ALA A 115 -15.28 -11.11 -4.35
N ARG A 116 -15.07 -9.79 -4.20
CA ARG A 116 -14.27 -8.97 -5.12
C ARG A 116 -12.81 -9.38 -5.13
N GLU A 117 -12.21 -9.67 -3.99
CA GLU A 117 -10.82 -10.17 -3.91
C GLU A 117 -10.67 -11.52 -4.64
N VAL A 118 -11.66 -12.40 -4.50
CA VAL A 118 -11.67 -13.72 -5.16
C VAL A 118 -11.93 -13.62 -6.68
N CYS A 119 -12.60 -12.57 -7.14
CA CYS A 119 -12.85 -12.33 -8.56
C CYS A 119 -11.55 -12.10 -9.36
N GLU A 120 -10.49 -11.58 -8.73
CA GLU A 120 -9.26 -11.16 -9.40
C GLU A 120 -9.61 -10.19 -10.56
N GLU A 121 -9.34 -10.57 -11.81
CA GLU A 121 -9.64 -9.77 -13.02
C GLU A 121 -11.09 -9.94 -13.55
N ARG A 122 -11.93 -10.76 -12.90
CA ARG A 122 -13.28 -11.06 -13.39
C ARG A 122 -14.26 -9.91 -13.06
N PRO A 123 -15.12 -9.50 -14.01
CA PRO A 123 -16.10 -8.46 -13.74
C PRO A 123 -17.06 -8.80 -12.61
N LEU A 124 -17.22 -7.86 -11.67
CA LEU A 124 -18.15 -7.93 -10.55
C LEU A 124 -19.18 -6.80 -10.65
N VAL A 125 -20.46 -7.15 -10.58
CA VAL A 125 -21.59 -6.20 -10.46
C VAL A 125 -22.14 -6.27 -9.05
N LEU A 126 -22.23 -5.13 -8.38
CA LEU A 126 -22.95 -5.03 -7.12
C LEU A 126 -24.41 -4.58 -7.37
N VAL A 127 -25.37 -5.32 -6.84
CA VAL A 127 -26.80 -4.99 -6.87
C VAL A 127 -27.24 -4.69 -5.44
N ALA A 128 -27.60 -3.44 -5.20
CA ALA A 128 -28.10 -2.95 -3.94
C ALA A 128 -29.63 -2.94 -3.93
N CYS A 129 -30.25 -3.87 -3.20
CA CYS A 129 -31.70 -3.88 -2.97
C CYS A 129 -32.10 -2.97 -1.80
N CYS A 130 -31.58 -1.76 -1.78
CA CYS A 130 -31.88 -0.69 -0.83
C CYS A 130 -31.50 0.67 -1.43
N GLU A 131 -31.91 1.76 -0.78
CA GLU A 131 -31.43 3.09 -1.15
C GLU A 131 -29.95 3.26 -0.78
N VAL A 132 -29.15 3.75 -1.73
CA VAL A 132 -27.73 3.98 -1.51
C VAL A 132 -27.39 5.42 -1.87
N SER A 133 -26.74 6.13 -0.95
CA SER A 133 -26.18 7.44 -1.31
C SER A 133 -24.98 7.24 -2.24
N GLU A 134 -24.91 7.99 -3.35
CA GLU A 134 -23.77 7.90 -4.27
C GLU A 134 -22.42 8.12 -3.57
N LYS A 135 -22.39 8.98 -2.54
CA LYS A 135 -21.20 9.21 -1.71
C LYS A 135 -20.81 7.97 -0.90
N GLY A 136 -21.77 7.32 -0.26
CA GLY A 136 -21.54 6.11 0.55
C GLY A 136 -21.10 4.92 -0.31
N ALA A 137 -21.73 4.72 -1.47
CA ALA A 137 -21.34 3.64 -2.38
C ALA A 137 -19.94 3.81 -2.99
N ARG A 138 -19.49 5.05 -3.23
CA ARG A 138 -18.14 5.32 -3.76
C ARG A 138 -17.02 4.95 -2.79
N VAL A 139 -17.28 4.92 -1.47
CA VAL A 139 -16.29 4.53 -0.45
C VAL A 139 -15.83 3.09 -0.65
N TYR A 140 -16.74 2.20 -1.04
CA TYR A 140 -16.47 0.77 -1.20
C TYR A 140 -15.90 0.39 -2.59
N GLY A 141 -15.78 1.36 -3.51
CA GLY A 141 -15.02 1.18 -4.75
C GLY A 141 -15.58 0.16 -5.76
N PHE A 142 -16.82 -0.29 -5.63
CA PHE A 142 -17.39 -1.28 -6.57
C PHE A 142 -17.50 -0.71 -7.99
N PRO A 143 -16.96 -1.40 -9.01
CA PRO A 143 -16.79 -0.81 -10.34
C PRO A 143 -18.07 -0.74 -11.18
N THR A 144 -19.07 -1.59 -10.92
CA THR A 144 -20.43 -1.48 -11.49
C THR A 144 -21.46 -1.64 -10.38
N LEU A 145 -22.37 -0.68 -10.25
CA LEU A 145 -23.35 -0.62 -9.17
C LEU A 145 -24.76 -0.31 -9.68
N ILE A 146 -25.71 -1.19 -9.36
CA ILE A 146 -27.14 -1.01 -9.60
C ILE A 146 -27.84 -0.88 -8.26
N GLN A 147 -28.78 0.05 -8.14
CA GLN A 147 -29.67 0.16 -6.99
C GLN A 147 -31.12 -0.12 -7.37
N CYS A 148 -31.89 -0.68 -6.45
CA CYS A 148 -33.34 -0.75 -6.50
C CYS A 148 -33.93 -0.63 -5.09
N PRO A 149 -35.19 -0.15 -4.92
CA PRO A 149 -35.80 0.12 -3.63
C PRO A 149 -35.82 -1.06 -2.66
N GLY A 150 -35.92 -2.28 -3.20
CA GLY A 150 -35.98 -3.51 -2.42
C GLY A 150 -35.79 -4.72 -3.31
N TYR A 151 -36.14 -5.88 -2.78
CA TYR A 151 -36.06 -7.18 -3.45
C TYR A 151 -37.45 -7.76 -3.74
N PHE A 152 -38.44 -6.90 -4.04
CA PHE A 152 -39.72 -7.34 -4.59
C PHE A 152 -39.54 -7.83 -6.03
N VAL A 153 -40.47 -8.67 -6.50
CA VAL A 153 -40.44 -9.25 -7.85
C VAL A 153 -40.27 -8.19 -8.94
N ALA A 154 -40.99 -7.06 -8.82
CA ALA A 154 -40.92 -5.96 -9.79
C ALA A 154 -39.54 -5.28 -9.82
N ASP A 155 -38.92 -5.08 -8.65
CA ASP A 155 -37.59 -4.46 -8.52
C ASP A 155 -36.52 -5.36 -9.13
N LEU A 156 -36.55 -6.65 -8.79
CA LEU A 156 -35.62 -7.65 -9.30
C LEU A 156 -35.76 -7.85 -10.82
N GLN A 157 -36.98 -7.81 -11.35
CA GLN A 157 -37.20 -7.84 -12.79
C GLN A 157 -36.65 -6.59 -13.49
N ALA A 158 -36.78 -5.40 -12.88
CA ALA A 158 -36.19 -4.18 -13.42
C ALA A 158 -34.65 -4.21 -13.40
N VAL A 159 -34.05 -4.80 -12.36
CA VAL A 159 -32.59 -5.06 -12.33
C VAL A 159 -32.18 -5.97 -13.48
N ALA A 160 -32.89 -7.08 -13.70
CA ALA A 160 -32.60 -7.99 -14.81
C ALA A 160 -32.72 -7.32 -16.18
N VAL A 161 -33.75 -6.47 -16.37
CA VAL A 161 -33.92 -5.67 -17.58
C VAL A 161 -32.76 -4.69 -17.76
N LEU A 162 -32.32 -3.99 -16.71
CA LEU A 162 -31.16 -3.10 -16.80
C LEU A 162 -29.87 -3.84 -17.16
N LEU A 163 -29.65 -5.02 -16.60
CA LEU A 163 -28.47 -5.85 -16.89
C LEU A 163 -28.45 -6.37 -18.33
N THR A 164 -29.62 -6.57 -18.95
CA THR A 164 -29.74 -7.30 -20.22
C THR A 164 -30.20 -6.45 -21.41
N SER A 165 -30.74 -5.25 -21.18
CA SER A 165 -31.30 -4.44 -22.26
C SER A 165 -30.23 -3.54 -22.89
N GLU A 166 -30.11 -3.61 -24.21
CA GLU A 166 -29.57 -2.50 -24.99
C GLU A 166 -30.49 -1.30 -24.76
N ARG A 167 -30.01 -0.26 -24.07
CA ARG A 167 -30.77 0.99 -23.98
C ARG A 167 -31.08 1.42 -25.42
N PRO A 168 -32.34 1.77 -25.74
CA PRO A 168 -32.60 2.48 -26.98
C PRO A 168 -31.71 3.72 -26.94
N THR A 169 -30.79 3.83 -27.89
CA THR A 169 -30.40 5.14 -28.41
C THR A 169 -31.70 5.81 -28.80
N THR A 170 -32.29 6.55 -27.87
CA THR A 170 -33.33 7.49 -28.21
C THR A 170 -32.61 8.46 -29.13
N GLU A 171 -32.87 8.32 -30.42
CA GLU A 171 -32.67 9.40 -31.37
C GLU A 171 -33.36 10.62 -30.76
N ALA A 172 -32.56 11.44 -30.08
CA ALA A 172 -32.82 12.85 -30.09
C ALA A 172 -32.74 13.23 -31.57
N THR A 173 -33.90 13.40 -32.19
CA THR A 173 -34.05 14.26 -33.37
C THR A 173 -33.14 15.46 -33.15
N PRO A 174 -32.33 15.90 -34.13
CA PRO A 174 -31.29 16.90 -33.95
C PRO A 174 -31.90 18.25 -33.60
N LYS A 175 -32.29 18.42 -32.34
CA LYS A 175 -32.11 19.67 -31.64
C LYS A 175 -30.62 19.71 -31.45
N THR A 176 -29.98 20.65 -32.14
CA THR A 176 -28.64 21.17 -31.85
C THR A 176 -28.41 21.27 -30.35
N ARG A 177 -28.07 20.14 -29.72
CA ARG A 177 -27.35 20.10 -28.47
C ARG A 177 -25.93 19.94 -28.92
N ASN A 178 -25.29 21.09 -29.03
CA ASN A 178 -23.87 21.24 -28.79
C ASN A 178 -23.57 20.58 -27.44
N SER A 179 -23.51 19.25 -27.37
CA SER A 179 -22.71 18.59 -26.36
C SER A 179 -21.29 18.94 -26.75
N PRO A 180 -20.56 19.69 -25.92
CA PRO A 180 -19.18 20.00 -26.23
C PRO A 180 -18.43 18.69 -26.48
N PRO A 181 -17.41 18.69 -27.35
CA PRO A 181 -16.45 17.59 -27.35
C PRO A 181 -16.05 17.27 -25.90
N PRO A 182 -15.68 16.01 -25.57
CA PRO A 182 -15.16 15.69 -24.25
C PRO A 182 -14.16 16.77 -23.86
N PRO A 183 -14.35 17.45 -22.71
CA PRO A 183 -13.64 18.69 -22.42
C PRO A 183 -12.16 18.46 -22.61
N THR A 184 -11.59 19.10 -23.62
CA THR A 184 -10.15 19.14 -23.82
C THR A 184 -9.62 20.03 -22.71
N TRP A 185 -9.14 19.38 -21.65
CA TRP A 185 -8.54 20.05 -20.52
C TRP A 185 -7.27 20.78 -21.00
N PRO A 186 -7.18 22.11 -20.91
CA PRO A 186 -5.94 22.80 -21.27
C PRO A 186 -4.89 22.53 -20.19
N LEU A 187 -3.72 22.07 -20.60
CA LEU A 187 -2.57 21.95 -19.71
C LEU A 187 -1.82 23.27 -19.64
N LEU A 188 -1.86 23.93 -18.49
CA LEU A 188 -1.23 25.21 -18.26
C LEU A 188 0.06 25.03 -17.49
N LYS A 189 1.10 25.81 -17.85
CA LYS A 189 2.29 25.94 -17.01
C LYS A 189 1.91 26.72 -15.74
N TRP A 190 2.27 26.16 -14.61
CA TRP A 190 2.06 26.80 -13.32
C TRP A 190 2.98 28.01 -13.14
N ASP A 191 2.45 29.08 -12.58
CA ASP A 191 3.14 30.32 -12.28
C ASP A 191 3.01 30.64 -10.78
N TYR A 192 4.12 31.01 -10.14
CA TYR A 192 4.17 31.20 -8.70
C TYR A 192 3.23 32.31 -8.22
N ASP A 193 3.34 33.50 -8.81
CA ASP A 193 2.62 34.69 -8.36
C ASP A 193 1.12 34.56 -8.65
N ARG A 194 0.77 33.96 -9.78
CA ARG A 194 -0.62 33.82 -10.22
C ARG A 194 -1.32 32.61 -9.59
N ASP A 195 -0.70 31.44 -9.60
CA ASP A 195 -1.41 30.18 -9.38
C ASP A 195 -1.27 29.62 -7.96
N LEU A 196 -0.33 30.14 -7.13
CA LEU A 196 -0.12 29.64 -5.76
C LEU A 196 -1.37 29.70 -4.88
N PRO A 197 -2.19 30.78 -4.86
CA PRO A 197 -3.38 30.83 -4.00
C PRO A 197 -4.40 29.74 -4.32
N GLU A 198 -4.66 29.51 -5.62
CA GLU A 198 -5.60 28.47 -6.06
C GLU A 198 -5.03 27.07 -5.90
N THR A 199 -3.72 26.90 -6.11
CA THR A 199 -3.04 25.62 -5.89
C THR A 199 -3.09 25.22 -4.42
N HIS A 200 -2.88 26.17 -3.51
CA HIS A 200 -2.99 25.95 -2.07
C HIS A 200 -4.43 25.59 -1.66
N ALA A 201 -5.44 26.28 -2.19
CA ALA A 201 -6.84 25.91 -1.96
C ALA A 201 -7.19 24.51 -2.50
N LEU A 202 -6.72 24.17 -3.70
CA LEU A 202 -6.92 22.84 -4.30
C LEU A 202 -6.22 21.75 -3.48
N TRP A 203 -5.02 22.03 -2.96
CA TRP A 203 -4.26 21.13 -2.08
C TRP A 203 -5.07 20.78 -0.82
N GLU A 204 -5.57 21.78 -0.12
CA GLU A 204 -6.38 21.58 1.09
C GLU A 204 -7.71 20.89 0.79
N ALA A 205 -8.32 21.16 -0.36
CA ALA A 205 -9.57 20.52 -0.78
C ALA A 205 -9.40 19.04 -1.17
N CYS A 206 -8.21 18.62 -1.59
CA CYS A 206 -7.96 17.27 -2.12
C CYS A 206 -7.30 16.32 -1.12
N LEU A 207 -6.48 16.84 -0.21
CA LEU A 207 -5.69 16.04 0.73
C LEU A 207 -6.29 16.09 2.15
N PRO A 208 -6.07 15.06 2.97
CA PRO A 208 -6.42 15.12 4.39
C PRO A 208 -5.66 16.23 5.13
N SER A 209 -6.23 16.68 6.25
CA SER A 209 -5.67 17.76 7.07
C SER A 209 -4.25 17.50 7.58
N LYS A 210 -3.85 16.24 7.77
CA LYS A 210 -2.46 15.87 8.14
C LYS A 210 -1.41 16.29 7.11
N PHE A 211 -1.81 16.54 5.86
CA PHE A 211 -0.94 17.02 4.78
C PHE A 211 -1.13 18.52 4.49
N TYR A 212 -1.81 19.26 5.36
CA TYR A 212 -1.97 20.70 5.17
C TYR A 212 -0.65 21.43 5.44
N LEU A 213 -0.26 22.27 4.49
CA LEU A 213 0.84 23.20 4.60
C LEU A 213 0.27 24.60 4.47
N ASN A 214 0.76 25.55 5.26
CA ASN A 214 0.42 26.94 5.02
C ASN A 214 0.93 27.36 3.62
N ARG A 215 0.30 28.38 3.04
CA ARG A 215 0.59 28.84 1.67
C ARG A 215 2.05 29.22 1.45
N SER A 216 2.68 29.87 2.43
CA SER A 216 4.09 30.28 2.33
C SER A 216 5.03 29.07 2.30
N THR A 217 4.82 28.11 3.19
CA THR A 217 5.57 26.86 3.23
C THR A 217 5.40 26.09 1.92
N LEU A 218 4.16 25.87 1.46
CA LEU A 218 3.90 25.19 0.18
C LEU A 218 4.57 25.92 -0.99
N GLY A 219 4.38 27.25 -1.08
CA GLY A 219 4.98 28.07 -2.13
C GLY A 219 6.50 27.95 -2.18
N SER A 220 7.17 28.06 -1.03
CA SER A 220 8.64 27.95 -0.95
C SER A 220 9.18 26.56 -1.35
N ARG A 221 8.36 25.51 -1.32
CA ARG A 221 8.72 24.17 -1.81
C ARG A 221 8.49 24.02 -3.31
N LEU A 222 7.44 24.63 -3.84
CA LEU A 222 7.10 24.61 -5.26
C LEU A 222 8.03 25.52 -6.09
N GLN A 223 8.47 26.65 -5.53
CA GLN A 223 9.36 27.58 -6.23
C GLN A 223 10.81 27.08 -6.20
N ARG A 224 11.20 26.31 -7.22
CA ARG A 224 12.58 25.86 -7.45
C ARG A 224 13.04 26.16 -8.86
N ASP A 225 13.64 27.33 -9.03
CA ASP A 225 14.10 27.81 -10.33
C ASP A 225 15.06 26.81 -10.99
N GLY A 226 14.81 26.52 -12.27
CA GLY A 226 15.59 25.57 -13.07
C GLY A 226 15.24 24.10 -12.89
N TYR A 227 14.62 23.70 -11.78
CA TYR A 227 14.35 22.30 -11.45
C TYR A 227 12.86 21.96 -11.33
N ALA A 228 11.99 22.94 -11.07
CA ALA A 228 10.54 22.75 -10.97
C ALA A 228 9.82 23.07 -12.29
N MET A 229 8.91 22.19 -12.71
CA MET A 229 8.04 22.41 -13.88
C MET A 229 6.61 21.95 -13.59
N HIS A 230 5.88 22.72 -12.79
CA HIS A 230 4.54 22.32 -12.36
C HIS A 230 3.48 22.63 -13.43
N TYR A 231 2.37 21.90 -13.38
CA TYR A 231 1.29 22.05 -14.34
C TYR A 231 -0.07 22.10 -13.65
N LEU A 232 -0.98 22.86 -14.25
CA LEU A 232 -2.33 23.09 -13.78
C LEU A 232 -3.34 22.76 -14.88
N VAL A 233 -4.51 22.29 -14.48
CA VAL A 233 -5.71 22.21 -15.32
C VAL A 233 -6.77 23.11 -14.70
N ARG A 234 -7.34 23.99 -15.53
CA ARG A 234 -8.46 24.86 -15.15
C ARG A 234 -9.75 24.39 -15.80
N GLU A 235 -10.86 24.58 -15.10
CA GLU A 235 -12.18 24.30 -15.64
C GLU A 235 -12.47 25.29 -16.80
N PRO A 236 -12.91 24.82 -17.98
CA PRO A 236 -13.02 25.68 -19.18
C PRO A 236 -13.97 26.86 -19.09
N HIS A 237 -14.99 26.86 -18.23
CA HIS A 237 -16.05 27.87 -18.20
C HIS A 237 -15.84 28.91 -17.08
N LYS A 238 -15.50 28.46 -15.88
CA LYS A 238 -15.26 29.24 -14.67
C LYS A 238 -13.80 29.63 -14.49
N GLY A 239 -12.88 28.89 -15.13
CA GLY A 239 -11.44 29.14 -15.03
C GLY A 239 -10.80 28.70 -13.71
N GLU A 240 -11.54 28.05 -12.81
CA GLU A 240 -11.05 27.60 -11.51
C GLU A 240 -10.02 26.46 -11.67
N ALA A 241 -8.97 26.45 -10.84
CA ALA A 241 -8.02 25.34 -10.77
C ALA A 241 -8.71 24.04 -10.30
N ILE A 242 -8.71 23.00 -11.14
CA ILE A 242 -9.34 21.70 -10.84
C ILE A 242 -8.37 20.52 -10.81
N GLY A 243 -7.16 20.70 -11.33
CA GLY A 243 -6.10 19.69 -11.29
C GLY A 243 -4.74 20.35 -11.17
N PHE A 244 -3.85 19.75 -10.39
CA PHE A 244 -2.48 20.23 -10.20
C PHE A 244 -1.50 19.07 -10.14
N CYS A 245 -0.36 19.23 -10.81
CA CYS A 245 0.72 18.25 -10.81
C CYS A 245 2.05 18.96 -10.50
N ALA A 246 2.61 18.65 -9.33
CA ALA A 246 3.92 19.11 -8.91
C ALA A 246 4.99 18.18 -9.49
N THR A 247 6.03 18.78 -10.07
CA THR A 247 7.16 18.03 -10.63
C THR A 247 8.50 18.70 -10.34
N PHE A 248 9.53 17.87 -10.20
CA PHE A 248 10.91 18.30 -10.02
C PHE A 248 11.84 17.46 -10.89
N THR A 249 12.99 18.03 -11.26
CA THR A 249 14.13 17.27 -11.78
C THR A 249 15.30 17.35 -10.82
N THR A 250 15.91 16.24 -10.49
CA THR A 250 17.07 16.17 -9.56
C THR A 250 18.20 15.37 -10.18
N PHE A 251 19.45 15.71 -9.87
CA PHE A 251 20.60 14.94 -10.34
C PHE A 251 20.68 13.59 -9.63
N THR A 252 21.13 12.57 -10.36
CA THR A 252 21.31 11.23 -9.79
C THR A 252 22.63 11.09 -9.03
N ASP A 253 23.64 11.86 -9.43
CA ASP A 253 24.99 11.80 -8.89
C ASP A 253 25.78 13.09 -9.21
N SER A 254 27.04 13.09 -8.82
CA SER A 254 27.98 14.19 -9.05
C SER A 254 28.34 14.47 -10.52
N SER A 255 27.86 13.66 -11.49
CA SER A 255 28.21 13.85 -12.91
C SER A 255 27.50 15.06 -13.55
N GLY A 256 26.33 15.43 -13.02
CA GLY A 256 25.53 16.54 -13.55
C GLY A 256 24.83 16.27 -14.89
N ASP A 257 24.96 15.06 -15.46
CA ASP A 257 24.41 14.74 -16.79
C ASP A 257 23.17 13.83 -16.73
N ARG A 258 22.92 13.21 -15.57
CA ARG A 258 21.84 12.26 -15.33
C ARG A 258 20.83 12.83 -14.35
N LEU A 259 19.56 12.80 -14.74
CA LEU A 259 18.45 13.37 -14.01
C LEU A 259 17.36 12.32 -13.72
N ILE A 260 16.58 12.59 -12.68
CA ILE A 260 15.31 11.95 -12.39
C ILE A 260 14.20 12.96 -12.51
N GLY A 261 13.13 12.58 -13.23
CA GLY A 261 11.87 13.31 -13.23
C GLY A 261 10.99 12.83 -12.08
N SER A 262 10.57 13.71 -11.20
CA SER A 262 9.66 13.39 -10.10
C SER A 262 8.26 13.89 -10.41
N ILE A 263 7.25 13.05 -10.26
CA ILE A 263 5.86 13.48 -10.09
C ILE A 263 5.61 13.53 -8.58
N ALA A 264 5.91 14.69 -7.98
CA ALA A 264 5.93 14.86 -6.52
C ALA A 264 4.53 14.81 -5.89
N ALA A 265 3.52 15.29 -6.60
CA ALA A 265 2.12 15.18 -6.22
C ALA A 265 1.24 15.36 -7.46
N ILE A 266 0.14 14.61 -7.53
CA ILE A 266 -0.94 14.84 -8.51
C ILE A 266 -2.28 14.84 -7.77
N ILE A 267 -3.02 15.94 -7.89
CA ILE A 267 -4.29 16.13 -7.21
C ILE A 267 -5.36 16.60 -8.19
N VAL A 268 -6.58 16.13 -7.98
CA VAL A 268 -7.76 16.50 -8.77
C VAL A 268 -8.91 16.78 -7.82
N HIS A 269 -9.56 17.93 -8.02
CA HIS A 269 -10.72 18.35 -7.25
C HIS A 269 -11.80 17.26 -7.26
N LYS A 270 -12.37 16.97 -6.09
CA LYS A 270 -13.29 15.83 -5.89
C LYS A 270 -14.45 15.78 -6.90
N ASP A 271 -15.00 16.94 -7.25
CA ASP A 271 -16.14 17.06 -8.17
C ASP A 271 -15.77 16.81 -9.65
N PHE A 272 -14.47 16.77 -9.96
CA PHE A 272 -13.92 16.53 -11.29
C PHE A 272 -13.20 15.18 -11.41
N ARG A 273 -13.22 14.35 -10.36
CA ARG A 273 -12.70 12.98 -10.40
C ARG A 273 -13.61 12.10 -11.27
N GLY A 274 -13.02 11.09 -11.92
CA GLY A 274 -13.73 10.22 -12.86
C GLY A 274 -14.00 10.83 -14.24
N GLN A 275 -13.61 12.08 -14.48
CA GLN A 275 -13.82 12.79 -15.76
C GLN A 275 -12.57 12.85 -16.65
N GLY A 276 -11.57 12.00 -16.37
CA GLY A 276 -10.33 11.94 -17.15
C GLY A 276 -9.30 13.04 -16.86
N VAL A 277 -9.60 14.05 -16.03
CA VAL A 277 -8.66 15.14 -15.66
C VAL A 277 -7.32 14.60 -15.16
N GLY A 278 -7.36 13.68 -14.17
CA GLY A 278 -6.14 13.10 -13.61
C GLY A 278 -5.36 12.27 -14.61
N ARG A 279 -6.05 11.53 -15.51
CA ARG A 279 -5.38 10.75 -16.56
C ARG A 279 -4.64 11.68 -17.51
N PHE A 280 -5.36 12.68 -18.04
CA PHE A 280 -4.81 13.66 -18.95
C PHE A 280 -3.60 14.39 -18.35
N LEU A 281 -3.75 14.89 -17.12
CA LEU A 281 -2.71 15.61 -16.41
C LEU A 281 -1.47 14.71 -16.18
N HIS A 282 -1.65 13.48 -15.75
CA HIS A 282 -0.55 12.54 -15.57
C HIS A 282 0.16 12.21 -16.89
N ASP A 283 -0.58 11.81 -17.92
CA ASP A 283 -0.01 11.30 -19.16
C ASP A 283 0.80 12.39 -19.89
N GLU A 284 0.26 13.61 -19.95
CA GLU A 284 0.95 14.75 -20.54
C GLU A 284 2.19 15.15 -19.74
N VAL A 285 2.10 15.21 -18.41
CA VAL A 285 3.22 15.63 -17.56
C VAL A 285 4.33 14.58 -17.55
N ALA A 286 3.98 13.29 -17.44
CA ALA A 286 4.94 12.20 -17.54
C ALA A 286 5.63 12.20 -18.91
N SER A 287 4.89 12.41 -20.01
CA SER A 287 5.45 12.55 -21.36
C SER A 287 6.43 13.72 -21.47
N LYS A 288 6.12 14.87 -20.87
CA LYS A 288 7.03 16.03 -20.82
C LYS A 288 8.29 15.73 -20.01
N LEU A 289 8.17 15.08 -18.85
CA LEU A 289 9.33 14.69 -18.03
C LEU A 289 10.27 13.75 -18.80
N LYS A 290 9.74 12.76 -19.52
CA LYS A 290 10.54 11.83 -20.35
C LYS A 290 11.32 12.52 -21.47
N LYS A 291 10.87 13.69 -21.93
CA LYS A 291 11.51 14.45 -23.02
C LYS A 291 12.61 15.39 -22.54
N ILE A 292 12.78 15.59 -21.23
CA ILE A 292 13.84 16.42 -20.69
C ILE A 292 15.17 15.70 -20.88
N ARG A 293 16.15 16.40 -21.45
CA ARG A 293 17.50 15.86 -21.66
C ARG A 293 18.12 15.45 -20.33
N GLY A 294 18.64 14.23 -20.26
CA GLY A 294 19.29 13.68 -19.06
C GLY A 294 18.34 12.90 -18.15
N VAL A 295 17.00 13.04 -18.30
CA VAL A 295 16.05 12.26 -17.50
C VAL A 295 16.05 10.80 -17.96
N GLY A 296 16.62 9.92 -17.13
CA GLY A 296 16.67 8.48 -17.39
C GLY A 296 15.60 7.69 -16.62
N ILE A 297 15.10 8.26 -15.53
CA ILE A 297 14.14 7.61 -14.61
C ILE A 297 13.05 8.62 -14.26
N ILE A 298 11.80 8.14 -14.13
CA ILE A 298 10.71 8.92 -13.54
C ILE A 298 10.20 8.19 -12.31
N GLN A 299 9.94 8.93 -11.25
CA GLN A 299 9.43 8.42 -9.97
C GLN A 299 8.13 9.10 -9.55
N LEU A 300 7.37 8.42 -8.69
CA LEU A 300 6.24 8.98 -7.95
C LEU A 300 6.71 9.44 -6.59
N GLY A 301 6.28 10.62 -6.17
CA GLY A 301 6.90 11.33 -5.07
C GLY A 301 8.20 12.03 -5.51
N SER A 302 8.96 12.52 -4.54
CA SER A 302 10.16 13.33 -4.76
C SER A 302 11.14 13.17 -3.62
N THR A 303 12.45 13.13 -3.91
CA THR A 303 13.47 13.04 -2.86
C THR A 303 13.65 14.38 -2.14
N PHE A 304 14.00 15.44 -2.90
CA PHE A 304 14.19 16.81 -2.42
C PHE A 304 13.84 17.82 -3.54
N PRO A 305 13.03 18.87 -3.28
CA PRO A 305 12.21 19.05 -2.09
C PRO A 305 11.20 17.90 -1.94
N ARG A 306 11.05 17.38 -0.72
CA ARG A 306 10.20 16.23 -0.41
C ARG A 306 8.81 16.73 -0.04
N LEU A 307 7.95 16.93 -1.05
CA LEU A 307 6.53 17.11 -0.77
C LEU A 307 5.99 15.79 -0.22
N LEU A 308 5.94 14.76 -1.03
CA LEU A 308 5.63 13.41 -0.58
C LEU A 308 6.77 12.50 -1.01
N TYR A 309 7.14 11.55 -0.15
CA TYR A 309 8.16 10.57 -0.49
C TYR A 309 7.68 9.64 -1.61
N GLY A 310 6.40 9.24 -1.52
CA GLY A 310 5.69 8.43 -2.49
C GLY A 310 4.18 8.68 -2.38
N LEU A 311 3.38 7.69 -2.77
CA LEU A 311 1.92 7.76 -2.70
C LEU A 311 1.44 7.57 -1.25
N PRO A 312 0.65 8.50 -0.67
CA PRO A 312 0.09 8.33 0.67
C PRO A 312 -0.92 7.19 0.74
N VAL A 313 -0.78 6.30 1.73
CA VAL A 313 -1.71 5.19 2.00
C VAL A 313 -2.48 5.50 3.29
N PRO A 314 -3.81 5.29 3.35
CA PRO A 314 -4.68 4.65 2.35
C PRO A 314 -5.32 5.63 1.33
N GLU A 315 -4.89 6.89 1.27
CA GLU A 315 -5.57 7.92 0.48
C GLU A 315 -5.45 7.75 -1.04
N THR A 316 -4.59 6.84 -1.51
CA THR A 316 -4.27 6.66 -2.92
C THR A 316 -4.87 5.39 -3.51
N ASP A 317 -5.49 5.54 -4.68
CA ASP A 317 -5.87 4.45 -5.57
C ASP A 317 -4.62 3.91 -6.29
N MET A 318 -4.00 2.85 -5.73
CA MET A 318 -2.78 2.25 -6.28
C MET A 318 -3.03 1.61 -7.66
N GLU A 319 -4.20 1.02 -7.86
CA GLU A 319 -4.60 0.37 -9.12
C GLU A 319 -4.63 1.38 -10.28
N TRP A 320 -5.01 2.63 -10.00
CA TRP A 320 -4.96 3.71 -10.98
C TRP A 320 -3.55 3.93 -11.54
N PHE A 321 -2.52 3.85 -10.71
CA PHE A 321 -1.13 4.00 -11.15
C PHE A 321 -0.62 2.72 -11.82
N GLU A 322 -0.94 1.54 -11.32
CA GLU A 322 -0.58 0.26 -11.94
C GLU A 322 -1.08 0.15 -13.38
N LYS A 323 -2.35 0.53 -13.62
CA LYS A 323 -2.96 0.59 -14.96
C LYS A 323 -2.26 1.57 -15.92
N ARG A 324 -1.37 2.42 -15.42
CA ARG A 324 -0.55 3.38 -16.18
C ARG A 324 0.90 2.94 -16.32
N GLY A 325 1.20 1.70 -15.92
CA GLY A 325 2.52 1.08 -16.08
C GLY A 325 3.50 1.37 -14.95
N TRP A 326 3.03 1.91 -13.82
CA TRP A 326 3.85 1.99 -12.61
C TRP A 326 3.94 0.61 -11.96
N ASN A 327 5.16 0.17 -11.62
CA ASN A 327 5.37 -1.10 -10.94
C ASN A 327 5.20 -0.89 -9.42
N MET A 328 4.18 -1.51 -8.83
CA MET A 328 3.86 -1.40 -7.40
C MET A 328 4.08 -2.71 -6.61
N LYS A 329 4.90 -3.62 -7.14
CA LYS A 329 5.27 -4.86 -6.47
C LYS A 329 6.25 -4.59 -5.31
N GLU A 330 5.73 -4.65 -4.08
CA GLU A 330 6.46 -4.33 -2.84
C GLU A 330 7.77 -5.11 -2.62
N SER A 331 7.94 -6.26 -3.28
CA SER A 331 9.11 -7.15 -3.11
C SER A 331 10.45 -6.59 -3.61
N THR A 332 10.46 -5.41 -4.25
CA THR A 332 11.70 -4.79 -4.77
C THR A 332 11.75 -3.28 -4.46
N PRO A 333 12.90 -2.75 -4.00
CA PRO A 333 13.07 -1.31 -3.76
C PRO A 333 12.73 -0.49 -5.01
N GLY A 334 12.03 0.64 -4.81
CA GLY A 334 11.59 1.53 -5.89
C GLY A 334 10.36 1.06 -6.66
N ASN A 335 9.75 -0.08 -6.32
CA ASN A 335 8.55 -0.62 -6.96
C ASN A 335 7.34 -0.64 -6.00
N GLY A 336 7.09 0.45 -5.27
CA GLY A 336 5.89 0.58 -4.42
C GLY A 336 6.00 -0.01 -3.02
N ARG A 337 7.22 -0.35 -2.55
CA ARG A 337 7.47 -0.70 -1.14
C ARG A 337 6.97 0.42 -0.20
N ARG A 338 6.29 0.02 0.88
CA ARG A 338 5.80 0.97 1.90
C ARG A 338 6.95 1.64 2.63
N MET A 339 6.79 2.95 2.84
CA MET A 339 7.70 3.80 3.59
C MET A 339 6.94 4.51 4.71
N LEU A 340 7.66 4.83 5.78
CA LEU A 340 7.10 5.41 6.99
C LEU A 340 7.91 6.65 7.40
N ASP A 341 7.20 7.72 7.74
CA ASP A 341 7.77 8.88 8.42
C ASP A 341 7.59 8.66 9.93
N TRP A 342 8.69 8.60 10.68
CA TRP A 342 8.63 8.28 12.11
C TRP A 342 8.56 9.54 12.95
N LEU A 343 7.56 9.67 13.82
CA LEU A 343 7.46 10.75 14.79
C LEU A 343 7.80 10.26 16.21
N LEU A 344 8.62 11.02 16.95
CA LEU A 344 9.04 10.63 18.28
C LEU A 344 9.29 11.83 19.20
N ARG A 345 8.91 11.63 20.47
CA ARG A 345 9.13 12.54 21.60
C ARG A 345 10.28 12.05 22.49
N PHE A 346 11.33 12.86 22.62
CA PHE A 346 12.54 12.50 23.40
C PHE A 346 12.27 12.26 24.89
N ALA A 347 11.18 12.78 25.45
CA ALA A 347 10.83 12.61 26.86
C ALA A 347 10.44 11.18 27.23
N ASP A 348 9.98 10.40 26.25
CA ASP A 348 9.35 9.10 26.52
C ASP A 348 10.39 7.96 26.57
N HIS A 349 11.65 8.25 26.21
CA HIS A 349 12.69 7.23 26.04
C HIS A 349 14.01 7.65 26.70
N PRO A 350 14.48 6.98 27.77
CA PRO A 350 15.79 7.27 28.36
C PRO A 350 16.92 6.97 27.36
N VAL A 351 18.02 7.72 27.43
CA VAL A 351 19.19 7.47 26.59
C VAL A 351 19.85 6.17 27.06
N PRO A 352 20.03 5.17 26.20
CA PRO A 352 20.65 3.91 26.56
C PRO A 352 22.15 4.11 26.68
N ASP A 353 22.76 3.47 27.69
CA ASP A 353 24.21 3.43 27.84
C ASP A 353 24.77 2.34 26.90
N LEU A 354 25.36 2.76 25.79
CA LEU A 354 25.97 1.88 24.81
C LEU A 354 27.49 2.02 24.86
N ALA A 355 28.20 0.91 25.05
CA ALA A 355 29.65 0.88 24.88
C ALA A 355 30.03 1.35 23.47
N SER A 356 31.15 2.09 23.37
CA SER A 356 31.61 2.70 22.11
C SER A 356 31.80 1.68 20.99
N ALA A 357 32.17 0.44 21.32
CA ALA A 357 32.45 -0.63 20.35
C ALA A 357 33.44 -0.19 19.25
N GLY A 358 34.42 0.66 19.60
CA GLY A 358 35.40 1.22 18.68
C GLY A 358 34.88 2.34 17.77
N LEU A 359 33.60 2.71 17.89
CA LEU A 359 32.95 3.75 17.11
C LEU A 359 32.94 5.08 17.86
N THR A 360 33.16 6.15 17.12
CA THR A 360 33.04 7.52 17.61
C THR A 360 32.09 8.31 16.73
N PHE A 361 31.23 9.11 17.34
CA PHE A 361 30.26 9.93 16.64
C PHE A 361 30.43 11.39 17.04
N ARG A 362 30.48 12.28 16.05
CA ARG A 362 30.68 13.72 16.27
C ARG A 362 30.04 14.55 15.15
N PRO A 363 29.81 15.86 15.38
CA PRO A 363 29.53 16.78 14.29
C PRO A 363 30.63 16.73 13.22
N CYS A 364 30.19 16.85 11.97
CA CYS A 364 31.05 16.92 10.80
C CYS A 364 31.93 18.18 10.83
N GLN A 365 33.13 18.07 10.28
CA GLN A 365 34.07 19.16 10.14
C GLN A 365 34.41 19.37 8.66
N THR A 366 34.94 20.54 8.31
CA THR A 366 35.35 20.84 6.92
C THR A 366 36.36 19.82 6.37
N ALA A 367 37.21 19.26 7.23
CA ALA A 367 38.17 18.21 6.85
C ALA A 367 37.51 16.89 6.40
N ASP A 368 36.25 16.64 6.81
CA ASP A 368 35.51 15.43 6.46
C ASP A 368 34.83 15.53 5.08
N TYR A 369 34.84 16.71 4.44
CA TYR A 369 34.08 17.00 3.21
C TYR A 369 34.22 15.92 2.15
N GLN A 370 35.46 15.62 1.76
CA GLN A 370 35.73 14.65 0.68
C GLN A 370 35.26 13.25 1.06
N LYS A 371 35.36 12.87 2.34
CA LYS A 371 34.93 11.55 2.83
C LYS A 371 33.41 11.44 2.82
N VAL A 372 32.69 12.45 3.33
CA VAL A 372 31.22 12.45 3.43
C VAL A 372 30.58 12.50 2.06
N VAL A 373 30.98 13.46 1.22
CA VAL A 373 30.43 13.62 -0.13
C VAL A 373 30.76 12.42 -1.01
N GLY A 374 31.97 11.86 -0.89
CA GLY A 374 32.36 10.65 -1.59
C GLY A 374 31.55 9.42 -1.18
N MET A 375 31.31 9.24 0.14
CA MET A 375 30.46 8.17 0.65
C MET A 375 29.02 8.32 0.16
N ALA A 376 28.43 9.51 0.28
CA ALA A 376 27.08 9.79 -0.18
C ALA A 376 26.92 9.54 -1.69
N ASN A 377 27.88 9.95 -2.52
CA ASN A 377 27.86 9.70 -3.96
C ASN A 377 27.85 8.19 -4.28
N LYS A 378 28.73 7.43 -3.61
CA LYS A 378 28.88 5.99 -3.84
C LYS A 378 27.62 5.21 -3.45
N GLU A 379 27.02 5.54 -2.31
CA GLU A 379 25.79 4.89 -1.85
C GLU A 379 24.56 5.34 -2.65
N SER A 380 24.51 6.60 -3.12
CA SER A 380 23.47 7.11 -4.03
C SER A 380 23.40 6.30 -5.33
N GLN A 381 24.57 6.01 -5.94
CA GLN A 381 24.66 5.26 -7.19
C GLN A 381 24.25 3.79 -7.05
N LYS A 382 24.53 3.15 -5.91
CA LYS A 382 24.26 1.72 -5.71
C LYS A 382 22.81 1.43 -5.37
N ARG A 383 22.18 2.28 -4.55
CA ARG A 383 20.89 1.99 -3.92
C ARG A 383 19.72 2.77 -4.50
N TYR A 384 19.91 3.45 -5.63
CA TYR A 384 18.91 4.36 -6.18
C TYR A 384 18.53 5.49 -5.19
N ARG A 385 19.47 5.86 -4.28
CA ARG A 385 19.27 6.89 -3.24
C ARG A 385 19.57 8.28 -3.80
N PHE A 386 18.77 8.68 -4.77
CA PHE A 386 19.05 9.83 -5.60
C PHE A 386 18.74 11.16 -4.90
N GLY A 387 19.66 12.12 -4.98
CA GLY A 387 19.55 13.46 -4.37
C GLY A 387 20.23 13.61 -3.00
N TRP A 388 20.74 12.52 -2.40
CA TRP A 388 21.48 12.61 -1.12
C TRP A 388 22.82 13.29 -1.28
N TYR A 389 23.54 13.00 -2.37
CA TYR A 389 24.77 13.70 -2.72
C TYR A 389 24.57 15.22 -2.69
N ASP A 390 23.55 15.72 -3.40
CA ASP A 390 23.24 17.15 -3.47
C ASP A 390 22.92 17.71 -2.07
N GLN A 391 22.18 16.96 -1.26
CA GLN A 391 21.81 17.39 0.09
C GLN A 391 23.02 17.49 1.02
N TYR A 392 23.93 16.51 0.96
CA TYR A 392 25.18 16.54 1.71
C TYR A 392 26.10 17.67 1.23
N ALA A 393 26.31 17.80 -0.09
CA ALA A 393 27.14 18.86 -0.67
C ALA A 393 26.61 20.25 -0.28
N LYS A 394 25.32 20.52 -0.49
CA LYS A 394 24.65 21.77 -0.12
C LYS A 394 24.75 22.06 1.38
N THR A 395 24.66 21.05 2.24
CA THR A 395 24.80 21.24 3.70
C THR A 395 26.23 21.55 4.09
N MET A 396 27.21 20.86 3.50
CA MET A 396 28.64 21.10 3.72
C MET A 396 29.11 22.48 3.22
N ASP A 397 28.52 22.99 2.13
CA ASP A 397 28.85 24.28 1.52
C ASP A 397 28.25 25.50 2.27
N THR A 398 27.57 25.26 3.40
CA THR A 398 26.92 26.30 4.20
C THR A 398 27.45 26.31 5.63
N CYS A 399 27.00 27.29 6.44
CA CYS A 399 27.29 27.32 7.88
C CYS A 399 26.69 26.12 8.65
N TYR A 400 25.88 25.28 8.00
CA TYR A 400 25.22 24.12 8.59
C TYR A 400 26.04 22.84 8.51
N VAL A 401 27.35 22.88 8.23
CA VAL A 401 28.22 21.68 8.23
C VAL A 401 28.09 20.85 9.53
N ASN A 402 27.92 21.51 10.67
CA ASN A 402 27.77 20.85 11.98
C ASN A 402 26.42 20.12 12.14
N ASP A 403 25.47 20.32 11.24
CA ASP A 403 24.19 19.61 11.20
C ASP A 403 24.37 18.15 10.77
N ILE A 404 25.47 17.87 10.07
CA ILE A 404 25.87 16.52 9.71
C ILE A 404 26.55 15.87 10.92
N VAL A 405 26.08 14.68 11.30
CA VAL A 405 26.73 13.82 12.29
C VAL A 405 27.46 12.72 11.56
N VAL A 406 28.75 12.55 11.83
CA VAL A 406 29.59 11.51 11.24
C VAL A 406 29.91 10.42 12.27
N GLY A 407 29.90 9.17 11.82
CA GLY A 407 30.33 7.99 12.56
C GLY A 407 31.65 7.48 12.01
N LEU A 408 32.63 7.29 12.91
CA LEU A 408 34.00 6.94 12.59
C LEU A 408 34.44 5.69 13.36
N GLU A 409 35.14 4.79 12.68
CA GLU A 409 35.92 3.72 13.30
C GLU A 409 37.40 4.06 13.15
N GLY A 410 38.03 4.55 14.23
CA GLY A 410 39.31 5.27 14.12
C GLY A 410 39.15 6.51 13.24
N GLU A 411 39.90 6.58 12.13
CA GLU A 411 39.86 7.68 11.15
C GLU A 411 38.94 7.40 9.94
N ASN A 412 38.35 6.19 9.90
CA ASN A 412 37.56 5.72 8.77
C ASN A 412 36.10 6.13 8.94
N LEU A 413 35.55 6.84 7.95
CA LEU A 413 34.13 7.17 7.89
C LEU A 413 33.30 5.92 7.58
N VAL A 414 32.43 5.56 8.51
CA VAL A 414 31.54 4.39 8.41
C VAL A 414 30.07 4.77 8.33
N ALA A 415 29.70 5.97 8.82
CA ALA A 415 28.33 6.45 8.72
C ALA A 415 28.23 7.98 8.72
N ALA A 416 27.12 8.52 8.22
CA ALA A 416 26.75 9.92 8.33
C ALA A 416 25.23 10.08 8.33
N ALA A 417 24.73 11.14 8.96
CA ALA A 417 23.32 11.55 8.88
C ALA A 417 23.20 13.07 9.00
N ILE A 418 22.14 13.66 8.46
CA ILE A 418 21.87 15.09 8.55
C ILE A 418 20.77 15.33 9.57
N THR A 419 21.11 16.01 10.66
CA THR A 419 20.12 16.56 11.60
C THR A 419 19.64 17.91 11.12
N TYR A 420 18.40 18.30 11.40
CA TYR A 420 17.93 19.63 10.99
C TYR A 420 16.81 20.15 11.87
N PHE A 421 16.60 21.46 11.83
CA PHE A 421 15.44 22.11 12.43
C PHE A 421 14.61 22.78 11.33
N PRO A 422 13.28 22.77 11.44
CA PRO A 422 12.45 23.55 10.55
C PRO A 422 12.73 25.04 10.73
N ASN A 423 12.61 25.80 9.64
CA ASN A 423 12.66 27.28 9.63
C ASN A 423 13.93 27.95 10.16
N ASN A 424 15.00 27.20 10.46
CA ASN A 424 16.28 27.76 10.89
C ASN A 424 17.19 28.15 9.72
N GLY A 425 16.78 27.89 8.48
CA GLY A 425 17.58 28.11 7.27
C GLY A 425 18.45 26.92 6.84
N SER A 426 18.39 25.79 7.55
CA SER A 426 19.11 24.57 7.16
C SER A 426 18.63 24.06 5.79
N PRO A 427 19.55 23.58 4.92
CA PRO A 427 19.17 22.99 3.64
C PRO A 427 18.11 21.89 3.76
N CYS A 428 18.28 20.94 4.70
CA CYS A 428 17.29 19.88 4.93
C CYS A 428 15.93 20.43 5.39
N GLY A 429 15.90 21.38 6.32
CA GLY A 429 14.66 22.01 6.75
C GLY A 429 13.95 22.78 5.63
N ALA A 430 14.69 23.31 4.67
CA ALA A 430 14.14 23.95 3.47
C ALA A 430 13.59 22.96 2.43
N ASP A 431 13.99 21.68 2.50
CA ASP A 431 13.59 20.64 1.56
C ASP A 431 12.51 19.69 2.12
N ILE A 432 12.39 19.56 3.45
CA ILE A 432 11.39 18.72 4.12
C ILE A 432 10.42 19.60 4.95
N PRO A 433 9.15 19.78 4.52
CA PRO A 433 8.24 20.73 5.15
C PRO A 433 7.51 20.21 6.39
N TRP A 434 7.43 18.89 6.59
CA TRP A 434 6.53 18.26 7.56
C TRP A 434 6.85 18.48 9.03
N PRO A 435 8.11 18.54 9.48
CA PRO A 435 8.37 18.85 10.88
C PRO A 435 7.79 20.22 11.27
N ALA A 436 7.87 21.21 10.39
CA ALA A 436 7.34 22.55 10.65
C ALA A 436 5.82 22.59 10.86
N SER A 437 5.06 21.62 10.31
CA SER A 437 3.60 21.56 10.50
C SER A 437 3.20 20.93 11.83
N ILE A 438 4.09 20.21 12.50
CA ILE A 438 3.84 19.57 13.80
C ILE A 438 4.06 20.57 14.96
N GLY A 439 5.14 21.36 14.90
CA GLY A 439 5.43 22.35 15.94
C GLY A 439 6.79 23.03 15.78
N GLN A 440 7.09 24.02 16.64
CA GLN A 440 8.37 24.74 16.60
C GLN A 440 9.49 24.06 17.42
N GLY A 441 9.13 23.16 18.34
CA GLY A 441 10.06 22.38 19.15
C GLY A 441 10.32 20.99 18.57
N ILE A 442 10.50 20.90 17.25
CA ILE A 442 10.75 19.64 16.55
C ILE A 442 11.98 19.78 15.66
N GLY A 443 12.75 18.71 15.55
CA GLY A 443 13.85 18.56 14.60
C GLY A 443 13.71 17.24 13.88
N GLY A 444 14.50 17.04 12.84
CA GLY A 444 14.50 15.81 12.06
C GLY A 444 15.90 15.24 11.87
N VAL A 445 15.94 13.99 11.44
CA VAL A 445 17.13 13.31 10.94
C VAL A 445 16.81 12.79 9.54
N SER A 446 17.71 12.97 8.59
CA SER A 446 17.56 12.51 7.21
C SER A 446 18.90 12.05 6.61
N CYS A 447 18.85 11.43 5.44
CA CYS A 447 20.01 10.98 4.66
C CYS A 447 20.99 10.10 5.46
N ILE A 448 20.50 9.15 6.25
CA ILE A 448 21.31 8.21 7.02
C ILE A 448 22.08 7.29 6.06
N CYS A 449 23.36 7.58 5.91
CA CYS A 449 24.26 6.87 5.03
C CYS A 449 25.20 5.99 5.86
N ILE A 450 25.13 4.68 5.68
CA ILE A 450 26.01 3.70 6.33
C ILE A 450 26.79 2.96 5.25
N LYS A 451 28.10 2.80 5.46
CA LYS A 451 28.99 2.14 4.50
C LYS A 451 28.91 0.62 4.66
N ASP A 452 28.36 -0.06 3.67
CA ASP A 452 28.12 -1.52 3.70
C ASP A 452 29.15 -2.33 2.87
N GLU A 453 30.37 -1.80 2.68
CA GLU A 453 31.40 -2.47 1.85
C GLU A 453 32.24 -3.50 2.58
N ASP A 454 32.12 -3.57 3.90
CA ASP A 454 32.85 -4.51 4.73
C ASP A 454 31.93 -5.69 5.11
N PRO A 455 32.29 -6.94 4.81
CA PRO A 455 31.53 -8.12 5.26
C PRO A 455 31.24 -8.10 6.77
N ASP A 456 32.11 -7.50 7.58
CA ASP A 456 31.91 -7.36 9.03
C ASP A 456 30.88 -6.26 9.38
N MET A 457 30.62 -5.30 8.49
CA MET A 457 29.60 -4.25 8.69
C MET A 457 28.18 -4.77 8.48
N VAL A 458 27.97 -5.83 7.69
CA VAL A 458 26.66 -6.47 7.52
C VAL A 458 26.08 -6.92 8.87
N ASN A 459 26.93 -7.47 9.75
CA ASN A 459 26.54 -7.95 11.08
C ASN A 459 26.52 -6.84 12.16
N ARG A 460 27.01 -5.64 11.86
CA ARG A 460 27.12 -4.50 12.80
C ARG A 460 26.28 -3.29 12.40
N ARG A 461 25.59 -3.36 11.26
CA ARG A 461 24.87 -2.24 10.66
C ARG A 461 23.86 -1.60 11.60
N ASP A 462 23.03 -2.42 12.25
CA ASP A 462 22.03 -1.95 13.22
C ASP A 462 22.69 -1.29 14.43
N SER A 463 23.81 -1.86 14.88
CA SER A 463 24.62 -1.34 15.97
C SER A 463 25.21 0.05 15.66
N VAL A 464 25.62 0.28 14.41
CA VAL A 464 26.09 1.57 13.89
C VAL A 464 24.93 2.55 13.75
N ALA A 465 23.82 2.13 13.12
CA ALA A 465 22.61 2.95 12.94
C ALA A 465 22.06 3.45 14.29
N THR A 466 21.92 2.54 15.26
CA THR A 466 21.49 2.83 16.63
C THR A 466 22.34 3.94 17.26
N ARG A 467 23.66 3.82 17.19
CA ARG A 467 24.58 4.79 17.79
C ARG A 467 24.62 6.12 17.04
N LEU A 468 24.50 6.09 15.72
CA LEU A 468 24.38 7.29 14.90
C LEU A 468 23.13 8.08 15.27
N LEU A 469 21.99 7.40 15.36
CA LEU A 469 20.73 8.02 15.74
C LEU A 469 20.81 8.60 17.16
N LEU A 470 21.41 7.89 18.12
CA LEU A 470 21.66 8.44 19.46
C LEU A 470 22.52 9.71 19.43
N ALA A 471 23.57 9.74 18.61
CA ALA A 471 24.40 10.93 18.42
C ALA A 471 23.61 12.08 17.78
N CYS A 472 22.73 11.78 16.82
CA CYS A 472 21.81 12.75 16.22
C CYS A 472 20.87 13.33 17.28
N ARG A 473 20.27 12.48 18.13
CA ARG A 473 19.43 12.92 19.26
C ARG A 473 20.17 13.83 20.24
N GLN A 474 21.40 13.48 20.60
CA GLN A 474 22.22 14.31 21.49
C GLN A 474 22.52 15.67 20.85
N THR A 475 22.82 15.69 19.55
CA THR A 475 23.07 16.91 18.78
C THR A 475 21.83 17.80 18.74
N LEU A 476 20.67 17.22 18.45
CA LEU A 476 19.37 17.90 18.47
C LEU A 476 19.02 18.44 19.87
N SER A 477 19.21 17.63 20.91
CA SER A 477 18.90 18.01 22.30
C SER A 477 19.77 19.18 22.79
N ARG A 478 21.08 19.18 22.47
CA ARG A 478 22.01 20.26 22.83
C ARG A 478 21.65 21.61 22.20
N ARG A 479 20.91 21.60 21.09
CA ARG A 479 20.52 22.79 20.32
C ARG A 479 19.16 23.36 20.71
N GLY A 480 18.61 22.93 21.84
CA GLY A 480 17.40 23.55 22.41
C GLY A 480 16.10 22.81 22.13
N LEU A 481 16.15 21.54 21.66
CA LEU A 481 15.02 20.62 21.81
C LEU A 481 14.83 20.30 23.29
N ALA A 482 14.15 21.20 24.01
CA ALA A 482 13.82 21.03 25.41
C ALA A 482 12.75 19.94 25.57
N LEU A 483 12.98 19.01 26.51
CA LEU A 483 11.93 18.20 27.12
C LEU A 483 10.81 19.14 27.61
N PRO A 484 9.55 19.00 27.15
CA PRO A 484 8.50 19.85 27.67
C PRO A 484 8.24 19.53 29.15
N CYS A 485 8.29 20.57 29.98
CA CYS A 485 7.69 20.61 31.31
C CYS A 485 6.15 20.42 31.21
N PRO A 486 5.43 20.09 32.31
CA PRO A 486 4.12 19.46 32.26
C PRO A 486 3.02 20.49 31.97
N PHE A 487 2.54 20.55 30.74
CA PHE A 487 1.25 21.16 30.46
C PHE A 487 0.19 20.06 30.38
N ARG A 488 -0.83 20.17 31.25
CA ARG A 488 -2.01 19.30 31.24
C ARG A 488 -2.72 19.37 29.88
N PRO A 489 -3.26 18.25 29.38
CA PRO A 489 -4.06 18.25 28.17
C PRO A 489 -5.47 18.76 28.50
N GLU A 490 -5.85 19.90 27.94
CA GLU A 490 -7.27 20.21 27.71
C GLU A 490 -7.60 19.89 26.25
N SER A 491 -8.32 18.77 26.11
CA SER A 491 -9.29 18.44 25.07
C SER A 491 -8.94 18.70 23.59
N LEU A 492 -8.38 17.67 22.94
CA LEU A 492 -8.75 17.27 21.58
C LEU A 492 -8.99 15.76 21.61
N PRO A 493 -10.13 15.24 21.11
CA PRO A 493 -10.42 13.81 21.16
C PRO A 493 -9.55 13.08 20.12
N LEU A 494 -8.47 12.47 20.60
CA LEU A 494 -7.74 11.41 19.91
C LEU A 494 -8.44 10.09 20.21
N GLU A 495 -9.50 9.79 19.47
CA GLU A 495 -9.98 8.42 19.30
C GLU A 495 -9.80 8.02 17.84
N LEU A 496 -8.63 7.48 17.52
CA LEU A 496 -8.46 6.54 16.41
C LEU A 496 -7.48 5.45 16.88
N PHE A 497 -8.09 4.37 17.37
CA PHE A 497 -7.62 2.97 17.42
C PHE A 497 -6.12 2.73 17.66
N TYR A 498 -5.71 2.83 18.93
CA TYR A 498 -4.76 1.87 19.50
C TYR A 498 -5.55 0.94 20.43
N HIS A 499 -5.82 -0.28 19.97
CA HIS A 499 -6.12 -1.36 20.89
C HIS A 499 -4.76 -1.98 21.25
N PRO A 500 -4.22 -1.77 22.46
CA PRO A 500 -3.03 -2.50 22.87
C PRO A 500 -3.40 -3.96 23.06
N SER A 501 -2.97 -4.80 22.13
CA SER A 501 -3.13 -6.24 22.22
C SER A 501 -2.32 -6.77 23.42
N VAL A 502 -2.97 -7.56 24.29
CA VAL A 502 -2.44 -8.10 25.55
C VAL A 502 -1.50 -9.29 25.25
N MET A 503 -0.38 -9.48 25.98
CA MET A 503 0.72 -10.41 25.62
C MET A 503 1.02 -11.49 26.69
N CYS A 504 1.43 -12.73 26.33
CA CYS A 504 1.74 -13.86 27.25
C CYS A 504 3.07 -14.54 26.88
N TYR A 505 3.85 -15.06 27.85
CA TYR A 505 5.21 -15.61 27.61
C TYR A 505 5.26 -17.14 27.52
N PHE A 506 5.99 -17.67 26.54
CA PHE A 506 6.17 -19.08 26.18
C PHE A 506 7.63 -19.39 25.89
N ASP A 507 8.10 -20.61 26.15
CA ASP A 507 9.41 -21.04 25.64
C ASP A 507 9.41 -21.09 24.11
N GLN A 508 10.60 -21.08 23.53
CA GLN A 508 10.84 -21.38 22.12
C GLN A 508 11.81 -22.55 22.02
N THR A 509 11.61 -23.47 21.09
CA THR A 509 12.62 -24.48 20.73
C THR A 509 13.12 -24.18 19.34
N CYS A 510 14.44 -24.08 19.17
CA CYS A 510 15.10 -23.82 17.90
C CYS A 510 16.09 -24.95 17.59
N TRP A 511 16.06 -25.50 16.39
CA TRP A 511 16.92 -26.61 15.95
C TRP A 511 18.13 -26.09 15.16
N ALA A 512 19.15 -26.93 15.00
CA ALA A 512 20.39 -26.57 14.29
C ALA A 512 20.16 -26.17 12.81
N CYS A 513 19.05 -26.58 12.20
CA CYS A 513 18.66 -26.17 10.85
C CYS A 513 17.92 -24.82 10.80
N GLY A 514 17.80 -24.11 11.93
CA GLY A 514 17.10 -22.82 12.06
C GLY A 514 15.58 -22.93 12.28
N TYR A 515 14.99 -24.10 12.05
CA TYR A 515 13.56 -24.34 12.32
C TYR A 515 13.25 -24.10 13.81
N TRP A 516 12.06 -23.60 14.12
CA TRP A 516 11.66 -23.35 15.50
C TRP A 516 10.17 -23.61 15.75
N ARG A 517 9.80 -23.77 17.03
CA ARG A 517 8.40 -23.83 17.47
C ARG A 517 8.20 -23.21 18.85
N TRP A 518 6.98 -22.75 19.11
CA TRP A 518 6.55 -22.39 20.47
C TRP A 518 6.56 -23.62 21.38
N GLY A 519 7.18 -23.46 22.53
CA GLY A 519 7.24 -24.40 23.65
C GLY A 519 6.16 -24.11 24.68
N HIS A 520 6.43 -24.53 25.93
CA HIS A 520 5.47 -24.43 27.02
C HIS A 520 5.22 -22.99 27.46
N PHE A 521 3.99 -22.70 27.87
CA PHE A 521 3.65 -21.45 28.54
C PHE A 521 4.44 -21.31 29.84
N ARG A 522 4.99 -20.11 30.08
CA ARG A 522 5.82 -19.83 31.24
C ARG A 522 5.21 -18.84 32.20
N GLN A 523 4.73 -17.72 31.67
CA GLN A 523 4.29 -16.61 32.50
C GLN A 523 3.13 -15.85 31.87
N GLN A 524 2.10 -15.61 32.69
CA GLN A 524 0.98 -14.73 32.36
C GLN A 524 1.41 -13.28 32.60
N CYS A 525 1.04 -12.34 31.73
CA CYS A 525 1.40 -10.93 31.93
C CYS A 525 0.61 -10.28 33.07
N ASN A 526 1.16 -9.18 33.59
CA ASN A 526 0.62 -8.45 34.74
C ASN A 526 -0.69 -7.69 34.46
N LYS A 527 -1.23 -7.73 33.23
CA LYS A 527 -2.45 -7.02 32.81
C LYS A 527 -3.62 -7.93 32.42
N GLU A 528 -3.42 -9.24 32.34
CA GLU A 528 -4.50 -10.22 32.11
C GLU A 528 -4.86 -10.93 33.42
N TYR A 529 -6.00 -10.59 34.01
CA TYR A 529 -6.38 -11.04 35.36
C TYR A 529 -7.30 -12.28 35.36
N ARG A 530 -7.78 -12.71 34.19
CA ARG A 530 -8.68 -13.87 34.07
C ARG A 530 -7.88 -15.16 33.96
N MET A 531 -8.16 -16.12 34.85
CA MET A 531 -7.57 -17.45 34.78
C MET A 531 -8.26 -18.30 33.71
N GLY A 532 -7.50 -18.79 32.73
CA GLY A 532 -7.96 -19.78 31.75
C GLY A 532 -8.02 -19.30 30.29
N GLU A 533 -7.88 -18.00 30.03
CA GLU A 533 -7.79 -17.43 28.68
C GLU A 533 -6.34 -17.03 28.37
N THR A 534 -5.77 -17.53 27.26
CA THR A 534 -4.49 -17.03 26.74
C THR A 534 -4.77 -15.87 25.80
N CYS A 535 -4.17 -14.70 26.02
CA CYS A 535 -4.21 -13.64 25.03
C CYS A 535 -3.59 -14.17 23.71
N GLY A 536 -4.16 -13.83 22.56
CA GLY A 536 -3.78 -14.38 21.25
C GLY A 536 -2.33 -14.11 20.80
N LEU A 537 -1.52 -13.45 21.64
CA LEU A 537 -0.12 -13.09 21.39
C LEU A 537 0.83 -13.86 22.32
N LYS A 538 1.87 -14.47 21.72
CA LYS A 538 2.89 -15.28 22.38
C LYS A 538 4.26 -14.60 22.27
N LEU A 539 4.94 -14.41 23.40
CA LEU A 539 6.29 -13.87 23.48
C LEU A 539 7.27 -14.96 23.92
N VAL A 540 8.53 -14.86 23.49
CA VAL A 540 9.58 -15.80 23.90
C VAL A 540 10.02 -15.49 25.34
N TYR A 541 9.98 -16.51 26.20
CA TYR A 541 10.56 -16.49 27.55
C TYR A 541 12.01 -16.94 27.52
N GLU A 542 12.26 -18.12 26.95
CA GLU A 542 13.58 -18.72 26.80
C GLU A 542 13.65 -19.53 25.50
N THR A 543 14.74 -19.41 24.76
CA THR A 543 14.99 -20.21 23.55
C THR A 543 15.90 -21.40 23.87
N ARG A 544 15.36 -22.60 23.68
CA ARG A 544 16.07 -23.87 23.84
C ARG A 544 16.63 -24.33 22.50
N THR A 545 17.94 -24.41 22.41
CA THR A 545 18.63 -24.83 21.19
C THR A 545 18.84 -26.34 21.17
N GLU A 546 18.31 -27.00 20.15
CA GLU A 546 18.51 -28.42 19.86
C GLU A 546 19.62 -28.60 18.82
N ARG A 547 20.54 -29.54 19.09
CA ARG A 547 21.71 -29.77 18.22
C ARG A 547 21.40 -30.56 16.96
N ASP A 548 20.28 -31.28 16.94
CA ASP A 548 19.84 -32.06 15.79
C ASP A 548 19.03 -31.19 14.80
N VAL A 549 18.82 -31.68 13.58
CA VAL A 549 17.93 -31.03 12.61
C VAL A 549 16.46 -31.29 12.95
N CYS A 550 15.56 -30.46 12.44
CA CYS A 550 14.15 -30.61 12.76
C CYS A 550 13.52 -31.85 12.09
N LYS A 551 12.38 -32.28 12.63
CA LYS A 551 11.61 -33.41 12.07
C LYS A 551 11.25 -33.21 10.59
N LEU A 552 10.96 -31.97 10.18
CA LEU A 552 10.61 -31.64 8.79
C LEU A 552 11.80 -31.86 7.84
N CYS A 553 13.03 -31.54 8.27
CA CYS A 553 14.26 -31.86 7.53
C CYS A 553 14.45 -33.37 7.41
N HIS A 554 14.29 -34.13 8.50
CA HIS A 554 14.40 -35.58 8.46
C HIS A 554 13.37 -36.23 7.53
N ASP A 555 12.13 -35.77 7.57
CA ASP A 555 11.07 -36.32 6.72
C ASP A 555 11.25 -35.92 5.24
N THR A 556 11.78 -34.72 4.99
CA THR A 556 12.21 -34.28 3.64
C THR A 556 13.33 -35.16 3.11
N GLU A 557 14.34 -35.46 3.92
CA GLU A 557 15.46 -36.33 3.52
C GLU A 557 15.00 -37.78 3.24
N LYS A 558 14.05 -38.31 4.02
CA LYS A 558 13.44 -39.62 3.73
C LYS A 558 12.73 -39.63 2.37
N LYS A 559 12.01 -38.56 2.03
CA LYS A 559 11.33 -38.43 0.73
C LYS A 559 12.33 -38.24 -0.41
N GLN A 560 13.41 -37.49 -0.19
CA GLN A 560 14.50 -37.35 -1.16
C GLN A 560 15.10 -38.72 -1.50
N ARG A 561 15.44 -39.53 -0.47
CA ARG A 561 15.93 -40.90 -0.68
C ARG A 561 14.95 -41.79 -1.44
N ARG A 562 13.64 -41.64 -1.21
CA ARG A 562 12.60 -42.35 -1.98
C ARG A 562 12.60 -41.91 -3.45
N TYR A 563 12.68 -40.61 -3.72
CA TYR A 563 12.76 -40.07 -5.07
C TYR A 563 14.00 -40.57 -5.81
N ASP A 564 15.17 -40.51 -5.17
CA ASP A 564 16.44 -40.93 -5.78
C ASP A 564 16.41 -42.42 -6.13
N LYS A 565 15.82 -43.26 -5.28
CA LYS A 565 15.61 -44.68 -5.57
C LYS A 565 14.71 -44.89 -6.80
N MET A 566 13.57 -44.19 -6.87
CA MET A 566 12.66 -44.29 -8.01
C MET A 566 13.32 -43.80 -9.31
N TYR A 567 14.11 -42.72 -9.23
CA TYR A 567 14.88 -42.20 -10.36
C TYR A 567 15.89 -43.24 -10.88
N CYS A 568 16.65 -43.87 -9.99
CA CYS A 568 17.58 -44.93 -10.37
C CYS A 568 16.87 -46.15 -10.99
N ASP A 569 15.71 -46.55 -10.45
CA ASP A 569 14.91 -47.65 -10.99
C ASP A 569 14.39 -47.33 -12.40
N VAL A 570 13.89 -46.11 -12.63
CA VAL A 570 13.45 -45.64 -13.96
C VAL A 570 14.61 -45.64 -14.96
N GLN A 571 15.78 -45.11 -14.58
CA GLN A 571 16.97 -45.09 -15.43
C GLN A 571 17.47 -46.50 -15.80
N ARG A 572 17.28 -47.48 -14.92
CA ARG A 572 17.60 -48.89 -15.22
C ARG A 572 16.57 -49.47 -16.18
N TRP A 573 15.27 -49.29 -15.93
CA TRP A 573 14.21 -49.84 -16.78
C TRP A 573 14.19 -49.24 -18.19
N GLN A 574 14.55 -47.96 -18.33
CA GLN A 574 14.74 -47.33 -19.65
C GLN A 574 15.83 -48.02 -20.48
N ARG A 575 16.89 -48.51 -19.83
CA ARG A 575 17.97 -49.28 -20.50
C ARG A 575 17.55 -50.71 -20.84
N GLU A 576 16.65 -51.31 -20.06
CA GLU A 576 16.13 -52.67 -20.30
C GLU A 576 15.05 -52.71 -21.41
N GLY A 577 14.41 -51.57 -21.71
CA GLY A 577 13.59 -51.36 -22.91
C GLY A 577 12.21 -52.04 -22.95
N ASN A 578 11.77 -52.70 -21.88
CA ASN A 578 10.54 -53.52 -21.88
C ASN A 578 9.50 -53.16 -20.80
N ARG A 579 9.60 -51.99 -20.16
CA ARG A 579 8.76 -51.58 -19.00
C ARG A 579 8.09 -50.21 -19.15
N ASN A 580 7.70 -49.82 -20.36
CA ASN A 580 7.21 -48.47 -20.66
C ASN A 580 6.04 -48.00 -19.77
N ALA A 581 5.02 -48.83 -19.57
CA ALA A 581 3.88 -48.47 -18.70
C ALA A 581 4.28 -48.30 -17.22
N THR A 582 5.22 -49.12 -16.72
CA THR A 582 5.75 -49.00 -15.35
C THR A 582 6.60 -47.76 -15.20
N ILE A 583 7.39 -47.41 -16.22
CA ILE A 583 8.19 -46.18 -16.28
C ILE A 583 7.27 -44.96 -16.21
N GLU A 584 6.23 -44.91 -17.06
CA GLU A 584 5.28 -43.80 -17.10
C GLU A 584 4.60 -43.57 -15.74
N ARG A 585 4.07 -44.64 -15.12
CA ARG A 585 3.46 -44.55 -13.78
C ARG A 585 4.45 -44.08 -12.72
N THR A 586 5.67 -44.61 -12.74
CA THR A 586 6.70 -44.26 -11.75
C THR A 586 7.18 -42.81 -11.94
N CYS A 587 7.26 -42.32 -13.17
CA CYS A 587 7.55 -40.91 -13.47
C CYS A 587 6.47 -39.97 -12.93
N ALA A 588 5.18 -40.34 -13.04
CA ALA A 588 4.09 -39.56 -12.46
C ALA A 588 4.17 -39.53 -10.92
N GLU A 589 4.42 -40.67 -10.28
CA GLU A 589 4.63 -40.75 -8.83
C GLU A 589 5.87 -39.95 -8.39
N MET A 590 6.95 -39.95 -9.19
CA MET A 590 8.14 -39.14 -8.92
C MET A 590 7.84 -37.65 -8.95
N GLN A 591 7.02 -37.17 -9.90
CA GLN A 591 6.59 -35.78 -9.95
C GLN A 591 5.77 -35.40 -8.71
N GLU A 592 4.92 -36.30 -8.22
CA GLU A 592 4.15 -36.08 -6.99
C GLU A 592 5.06 -35.99 -5.75
N VAL A 593 6.01 -36.92 -5.62
CA VAL A 593 6.98 -36.92 -4.50
C VAL A 593 7.86 -35.68 -4.55
N LEU A 594 8.30 -35.25 -5.74
CA LEU A 594 9.07 -34.03 -5.92
C LEU A 594 8.26 -32.79 -5.50
N GLY A 595 6.98 -32.71 -5.87
CA GLY A 595 6.08 -31.64 -5.44
C GLY A 595 5.86 -31.63 -3.92
N GLN A 596 5.80 -32.80 -3.28
CA GLN A 596 5.74 -32.91 -1.81
C GLN A 596 7.04 -32.43 -1.15
N ILE A 597 8.21 -32.77 -1.70
CA ILE A 597 9.52 -32.29 -1.21
C ILE A 597 9.60 -30.78 -1.32
N TYR A 598 9.17 -30.21 -2.45
CA TYR A 598 9.19 -28.76 -2.66
C TYR A 598 8.34 -28.04 -1.60
N ARG A 599 7.08 -28.48 -1.40
CA ARG A 599 6.19 -27.90 -0.38
C ARG A 599 6.74 -28.03 1.04
N MET A 600 7.39 -29.15 1.37
CA MET A 600 7.99 -29.33 2.70
C MET A 600 9.21 -28.46 2.93
N ARG A 601 10.00 -28.16 1.87
CA ARG A 601 11.10 -27.20 1.94
C ARG A 601 10.58 -25.77 2.02
N GLU A 602 9.56 -25.44 1.23
CA GLU A 602 8.89 -24.13 1.28
C GLU A 602 8.25 -23.87 2.65
N GLU A 603 7.60 -24.86 3.28
CA GLU A 603 7.10 -24.75 4.65
C GLU A 603 8.23 -24.54 5.67
N HIS A 604 9.37 -25.20 5.47
CA HIS A 604 10.55 -25.02 6.30
C HIS A 604 11.09 -23.59 6.16
N ASP A 605 11.29 -23.13 4.93
CA ASP A 605 11.87 -21.82 4.59
C ASP A 605 10.94 -20.68 5.02
N HIS A 606 9.63 -20.84 4.85
CA HIS A 606 8.64 -19.87 5.33
C HIS A 606 8.65 -19.71 6.86
N ARG A 607 9.02 -20.77 7.61
CA ARG A 607 9.16 -20.70 9.07
C ARG A 607 10.53 -20.23 9.55
N LEU A 608 11.55 -20.30 8.71
CA LEU A 608 12.79 -19.57 8.94
C LEU A 608 12.51 -18.06 8.84
N GLN A 609 11.77 -17.66 7.81
CA GLN A 609 11.34 -16.28 7.58
C GLN A 609 10.35 -15.75 8.63
N SER A 610 9.62 -16.63 9.35
CA SER A 610 8.73 -16.19 10.43
C SER A 610 9.48 -15.84 11.73
N LEU A 611 10.73 -16.29 11.89
CA LEU A 611 11.65 -15.76 12.90
C LEU A 611 12.17 -14.39 12.50
N ASP A 612 12.36 -14.16 11.19
CA ASP A 612 12.69 -12.83 10.66
C ASP A 612 11.51 -11.87 10.82
N GLN A 613 10.25 -12.28 10.61
CA GLN A 613 9.11 -11.37 10.81
C GLN A 613 8.76 -11.10 12.28
N VAL A 614 8.86 -12.09 13.17
CA VAL A 614 8.58 -11.88 14.62
C VAL A 614 9.82 -11.36 15.36
N GLY A 615 11.02 -11.51 14.79
CA GLY A 615 12.27 -10.91 15.27
C GLY A 615 12.46 -9.48 14.77
N LEU A 616 12.23 -9.18 13.49
CA LEU A 616 12.51 -7.87 12.88
C LEU A 616 11.43 -6.82 13.18
N GLU A 617 10.15 -7.19 13.34
CA GLU A 617 9.15 -6.25 13.87
C GLU A 617 9.44 -5.88 15.34
N TYR A 618 10.02 -6.80 16.11
CA TYR A 618 10.21 -6.62 17.55
C TYR A 618 11.59 -6.09 17.95
N ASP A 619 12.68 -6.43 17.25
CA ASP A 619 14.01 -5.91 17.54
C ASP A 619 14.14 -4.44 17.14
N PHE A 620 13.43 -3.99 16.09
CA PHE A 620 13.41 -2.57 15.72
C PHE A 620 12.46 -1.72 16.55
N LEU A 621 11.32 -2.27 17.00
CA LEU A 621 10.52 -1.64 18.04
C LEU A 621 11.34 -1.57 19.36
N LEU A 622 12.15 -2.59 19.69
CA LEU A 622 13.11 -2.56 20.82
C LEU A 622 14.28 -1.58 20.61
N LEU A 623 14.80 -1.43 19.39
CA LEU A 623 15.84 -0.44 19.01
C LEU A 623 15.30 0.99 19.07
N PHE A 624 14.05 1.17 18.66
CA PHE A 624 13.29 2.43 18.68
C PHE A 624 12.88 2.82 20.12
N ILE A 625 12.39 1.85 20.91
CA ILE A 625 12.13 2.00 22.35
C ILE A 625 13.43 2.35 23.10
N ARG A 626 14.58 1.82 22.66
CA ARG A 626 15.88 2.11 23.27
C ARG A 626 16.48 3.45 22.86
N THR A 627 16.33 3.93 21.63
CA THR A 627 17.08 5.13 21.17
C THR A 627 16.26 6.40 21.03
N GLY A 628 15.00 6.29 20.65
CA GLY A 628 14.08 7.40 20.52
C GLY A 628 14.51 8.49 19.52
N ILE A 629 14.42 8.22 18.21
CA ILE A 629 14.66 9.21 17.13
C ILE A 629 13.55 9.17 16.06
N VAL A 630 13.22 10.34 15.51
CA VAL A 630 12.46 10.54 14.26
C VAL A 630 13.38 10.19 13.09
N CYS A 631 13.12 9.06 12.44
CA CYS A 631 13.80 8.62 11.22
C CYS A 631 12.87 8.75 10.01
N ASP A 632 13.32 9.43 8.97
CA ASP A 632 12.75 9.32 7.62
C ASP A 632 13.65 8.38 6.83
N GLU A 633 13.50 7.05 6.95
CA GLU A 633 14.25 6.16 6.04
C GLU A 633 13.74 4.72 5.84
N GLU A 634 14.34 4.14 4.80
CA GLU A 634 13.85 3.21 3.78
C GLU A 634 14.27 1.74 4.03
N ASP A 635 15.00 1.46 5.12
CA ASP A 635 15.80 0.24 5.26
C ASP A 635 15.44 -0.62 6.47
N TYR A 636 14.15 -0.87 6.65
CA TYR A 636 13.65 -1.84 7.62
C TYR A 636 12.81 -2.84 6.83
N MET A 637 13.21 -4.10 6.85
CA MET A 637 12.84 -5.21 5.95
C MET A 637 13.86 -5.41 4.83
N SER A 638 15.09 -5.76 5.19
CA SER A 638 15.86 -6.68 4.34
C SER A 638 15.33 -8.08 4.64
N ASP A 639 14.78 -8.70 3.60
CA ASP A 639 14.14 -10.02 3.46
C ASP A 639 12.69 -10.18 3.94
#